data_AF-A0A7Y1Y5J5-F1
#
_entry.id   AF-A0A7Y1Y5J5-F1
#
_cell.length_a   1.000
_cell.length_b   1.000
_cell.length_c   1.000
_cell.angle_alpha   90.00
_cell.angle_beta   90.00
_cell.angle_gamma   90.00
#
_symmetry.space_group_name_H-M   'P 1'
#
loop_
_entity.id
_entity.type
_entity.pdbx_description
1 polymer ?
#
loop_
_entity_poly.entity_id
_entity_poly.type
_entity_poly.pdbx_seq_one_letter_code
_entity_poly.pdbx_strand_id
1 'polypeptide(L)'
;MKTLLSAAAVAALAVHAHAQLVINELLVNTTSTDTEFIELYNPTAAAIDLSDWTLKVYESDSGAAFGTLDKTVTIPAGRSIGAGAHFLLASPEFVNVFPPTIVDVSIPNNTFENSSFTLILEDPVGTNIYSVFVTDGGAGDAANEAGLGITPDLTVGPDGTFLPAGYYLTPDGGTTPLFLEFSPRPAPSATPRAANPTAVPLTLGISPASVAESAGFAAAVGTVSRPGTTGDLEVTITGDDATEAVPVVGTVTILDGMSSATFDIDAVDDLFPDGTQTVTFEVSAPAAFGDTATLDVTDDAGDSFSLVLNEIYSRPDTTAGDANGDGTIGNAADEFIEIVNVTASPVDLTGAKLTDAVRDIHFFTDGTILQPGCALVVFGGGDFFQGTVAGAFGNAEVQKSSEGLLFLTDSGDTVSIVDASSGVRHEVRTPNVSGDPELGSYNLNTDADAASGYDRHTVIAANAANQFSPGTTVAGTAFCPAPAQALTLSVTPGSFAENAGAGAATATVSIPAPLATDLLVFLETGDEGEVVPQFPGAFISAGLTSADIPLDAVDDVLVDGTQTVTLSAFASGYTNGTTTVDVTDDGDTPAFTGLVINEVDADQPGTDTTEFIELYNLTGNAESLDGLVLVLFNGSDDASYNAFDLTGQTIPANGYLVVGNAPGAYTPANFPASNAIQNGPDAVAIYVGSEVDFPNDTAPGSVSNVLVDAMVYGTADGDDAGLIAAFGGPQYDEGSTNNATSNSRVPDGTGSFVAQAPTPGAANQVVIPDSPQILTITPDFGGGTVNMSIANVSPGTTYSLNSTPDLTETIPFTQLLTFDPGVNGFEDPVGSGIYVFDFPDGSISGKPKNFYQVSNP
;
A
#
# COMPACT_ATOMS: atom_id res chain seq x y z
N MET A 1 79.17 13.18 -58.87
CA MET A 1 77.82 13.09 -58.27
C MET A 1 77.45 11.60 -58.31
N LYS A 2 77.44 10.82 -57.22
CA LYS A 2 77.33 11.09 -55.77
C LYS A 2 76.07 11.87 -55.36
N THR A 3 75.49 11.40 -54.25
CA THR A 3 74.31 11.84 -53.46
C THR A 3 72.90 11.63 -54.05
N LEU A 4 72.00 11.19 -53.15
CA LEU A 4 70.52 11.18 -53.22
C LEU A 4 69.81 10.05 -53.99
N LEU A 5 69.96 8.80 -53.51
CA LEU A 5 68.80 7.93 -53.35
C LEU A 5 68.27 8.18 -51.93
N SER A 6 67.04 8.68 -51.82
CA SER A 6 66.52 9.33 -50.62
C SER A 6 65.59 8.46 -49.77
N ALA A 7 65.70 8.66 -48.45
CA ALA A 7 64.83 8.34 -47.31
C ALA A 7 63.45 7.65 -47.48
N ALA A 8 62.71 7.86 -48.56
CA ALA A 8 61.31 7.41 -48.69
C ALA A 8 61.14 5.88 -48.62
N ALA A 9 62.09 5.11 -49.15
CA ALA A 9 62.02 3.65 -49.13
C ALA A 9 62.37 3.00 -47.76
N VAL A 10 62.92 3.78 -46.82
CA VAL A 10 63.16 3.33 -45.44
C VAL A 10 62.03 3.76 -44.51
N ALA A 11 61.41 4.92 -44.78
CA ALA A 11 60.19 5.35 -44.08
C ALA A 11 59.01 4.37 -44.31
N ALA A 12 58.83 3.87 -45.53
CA ALA A 12 57.71 2.98 -45.85
C ALA A 12 57.79 1.55 -45.27
N LEU A 13 58.91 1.17 -44.63
CA LEU A 13 59.03 -0.07 -43.84
C LEU A 13 59.11 0.19 -42.32
N ALA A 14 58.98 1.43 -41.87
CA ALA A 14 58.90 1.79 -40.45
C ALA A 14 57.44 1.90 -39.94
N VAL A 15 56.45 1.87 -40.83
CA VAL A 15 55.02 2.14 -40.55
C VAL A 15 54.28 0.94 -39.92
N HIS A 16 54.98 -0.11 -39.48
CA HIS A 16 54.38 -1.31 -38.84
C HIS A 16 55.18 -1.77 -37.59
N ALA A 17 55.83 -0.83 -36.88
CA ALA A 17 56.58 -1.13 -35.65
C ALA A 17 56.55 0.04 -34.64
N HIS A 18 55.45 0.81 -34.61
CA HIS A 18 55.13 1.62 -33.44
C HIS A 18 54.72 0.65 -32.31
N ALA A 19 55.15 0.94 -31.09
CA ALA A 19 55.20 -0.06 -30.03
C ALA A 19 53.80 -0.47 -29.55
N GLN A 20 53.56 -1.77 -29.38
CA GLN A 20 52.32 -2.35 -28.86
C GLN A 20 52.19 -2.09 -27.34
N LEU A 21 52.19 -0.83 -26.91
CA LEU A 21 51.83 -0.50 -25.52
C LEU A 21 50.33 -0.71 -25.37
N VAL A 22 49.90 -1.49 -24.38
CA VAL A 22 48.47 -1.69 -24.10
C VAL A 22 48.07 -0.97 -22.82
N ILE A 23 46.79 -0.65 -22.72
CA ILE A 23 46.14 -0.35 -21.44
C ILE A 23 45.87 -1.73 -20.80
N ASN A 24 46.63 -2.04 -19.75
CA ASN A 24 46.73 -3.38 -19.16
C ASN A 24 45.72 -3.60 -18.04
N GLU A 25 45.39 -2.52 -17.33
CA GLU A 25 44.48 -2.48 -16.21
C GLU A 25 43.87 -1.09 -16.12
N LEU A 26 42.57 -1.01 -15.81
CA LEU A 26 41.80 0.22 -15.71
C LEU A 26 40.79 0.08 -14.57
N LEU A 27 40.74 1.05 -13.68
CA LEU A 27 39.69 1.19 -12.65
C LEU A 27 39.05 2.57 -12.80
N VAL A 28 37.74 2.61 -12.99
CA VAL A 28 36.99 3.82 -13.39
C VAL A 28 35.96 4.29 -12.37
N ASN A 29 35.29 3.39 -11.65
CA ASN A 29 34.17 3.76 -10.77
C ASN A 29 34.28 3.11 -9.38
N THR A 30 34.13 3.93 -8.34
CA THR A 30 33.78 3.49 -6.98
C THR A 30 32.92 4.56 -6.33
N THR A 31 31.68 4.25 -5.91
CA THR A 31 30.73 5.26 -5.41
C THR A 31 31.36 6.28 -4.42
N SER A 32 31.13 7.57 -4.68
CA SER A 32 31.71 8.78 -4.04
C SER A 32 32.92 9.42 -4.74
N THR A 33 34.05 9.65 -4.07
CA THR A 33 35.27 10.22 -4.67
C THR A 33 36.14 9.09 -5.20
N ASP A 34 36.25 9.00 -6.52
CA ASP A 34 36.68 7.79 -7.21
C ASP A 34 38.16 7.44 -7.03
N THR A 35 38.44 6.17 -6.73
CA THR A 35 39.79 5.60 -6.77
C THR A 35 40.11 5.15 -8.19
N GLU A 36 40.54 6.08 -9.03
CA GLU A 36 40.82 5.79 -10.45
C GLU A 36 42.30 5.50 -10.72
N PHE A 37 42.57 4.58 -11.65
CA PHE A 37 43.89 4.43 -12.25
C PHE A 37 43.87 3.78 -13.64
N ILE A 38 44.94 4.03 -14.40
CA ILE A 38 45.33 3.31 -15.61
C ILE A 38 46.71 2.72 -15.40
N GLU A 39 46.86 1.45 -15.73
CA GLU A 39 48.15 0.83 -15.97
C GLU A 39 48.41 0.65 -17.46
N LEU A 40 49.59 1.08 -17.90
CA LEU A 40 50.13 0.76 -19.23
C LEU A 40 51.15 -0.37 -19.11
N TYR A 41 51.10 -1.36 -20.01
CA TYR A 41 52.09 -2.43 -20.07
C TYR A 41 52.87 -2.43 -21.38
N ASN A 42 54.17 -2.68 -21.30
CA ASN A 42 55.07 -2.81 -22.44
C ASN A 42 55.44 -4.28 -22.72
N PRO A 43 54.71 -4.99 -23.61
CA PRO A 43 55.04 -6.36 -24.02
C PRO A 43 56.30 -6.44 -24.90
N THR A 44 56.91 -5.32 -25.31
CA THR A 44 58.06 -5.32 -26.21
C THR A 44 59.39 -5.60 -25.46
N ALA A 45 60.39 -6.08 -26.21
CA ALA A 45 61.72 -6.35 -25.68
C ALA A 45 62.63 -5.11 -25.49
N ALA A 46 62.09 -3.89 -25.66
CA ALA A 46 62.83 -2.64 -25.53
C ALA A 46 62.09 -1.64 -24.64
N ALA A 47 62.80 -0.69 -24.03
CA ALA A 47 62.16 0.40 -23.30
C ALA A 47 61.52 1.40 -24.29
N ILE A 48 60.34 1.92 -23.94
CA ILE A 48 59.60 2.91 -24.72
C ILE A 48 59.71 4.27 -24.01
N ASP A 49 59.99 5.33 -24.75
CA ASP A 49 59.94 6.71 -24.27
C ASP A 49 58.48 7.20 -24.34
N LEU A 50 57.91 7.54 -23.18
CA LEU A 50 56.53 8.02 -23.01
C LEU A 50 56.46 9.55 -22.89
N SER A 51 57.58 10.25 -23.11
CA SER A 51 57.66 11.71 -23.02
C SER A 51 56.63 12.38 -23.92
N ASP A 52 55.77 13.21 -23.32
CA ASP A 52 54.74 14.02 -23.99
C ASP A 52 53.65 13.21 -24.72
N TRP A 53 53.50 11.92 -24.43
CA TRP A 53 52.36 11.10 -24.88
C TRP A 53 51.07 11.59 -24.22
N THR A 54 49.94 11.42 -24.89
CA THR A 54 48.63 11.85 -24.40
C THR A 54 47.63 10.72 -24.34
N LEU A 55 46.79 10.76 -23.31
CA LEU A 55 45.63 9.90 -23.15
C LEU A 55 44.38 10.80 -23.22
N LYS A 56 43.44 10.48 -24.10
CA LYS A 56 42.20 11.22 -24.32
C LYS A 56 40.99 10.38 -23.90
N VAL A 57 40.00 11.03 -23.31
CA VAL A 57 38.70 10.44 -22.96
C VAL A 57 37.63 11.15 -23.78
N TYR A 58 36.87 10.39 -24.57
CA TYR A 58 35.77 10.87 -25.39
C TYR A 58 34.45 10.27 -24.91
N GLU A 59 33.49 11.16 -24.67
CA GLU A 59 32.10 10.81 -24.37
C GLU A 59 31.55 9.88 -25.46
N SER A 60 30.98 8.74 -25.07
CA SER A 60 30.50 7.69 -25.97
C SER A 60 29.09 7.20 -25.64
N ASP A 61 28.46 7.74 -24.60
CA ASP A 61 27.03 7.60 -24.30
C ASP A 61 26.18 8.32 -25.37
N SER A 62 25.03 7.72 -25.68
CA SER A 62 24.03 8.17 -26.63
C SER A 62 23.34 9.48 -26.23
N GLY A 63 24.03 10.62 -26.40
CA GLY A 63 23.50 11.91 -25.96
C GLY A 63 23.92 13.14 -26.76
N ALA A 64 23.50 14.31 -26.28
CA ALA A 64 23.87 15.60 -26.85
C ALA A 64 25.37 15.94 -26.70
N ALA A 65 26.08 15.20 -25.84
CA ALA A 65 27.52 15.30 -25.63
C ALA A 65 28.34 14.26 -26.41
N PHE A 66 27.69 13.31 -27.13
CA PHE A 66 28.35 12.23 -27.84
C PHE A 66 29.54 12.72 -28.69
N GLY A 67 30.71 12.16 -28.40
CA GLY A 67 31.96 12.46 -29.08
C GLY A 67 32.59 13.81 -28.75
N THR A 68 32.17 14.46 -27.67
CA THR A 68 32.97 15.54 -27.07
C THR A 68 34.20 14.96 -26.36
N LEU A 69 35.29 15.74 -26.35
CA LEU A 69 36.52 15.38 -25.62
C LEU A 69 36.36 15.88 -24.17
N ASP A 70 36.14 14.97 -23.22
CA ASP A 70 36.07 15.34 -21.81
C ASP A 70 37.46 15.62 -21.23
N LYS A 71 38.38 14.65 -21.38
CA LYS A 71 39.68 14.69 -20.72
C LYS A 71 40.86 14.53 -21.65
N THR A 72 41.97 15.17 -21.29
CA THR A 72 43.30 14.87 -21.84
C THR A 72 44.32 14.86 -20.71
N VAL A 73 44.99 13.73 -20.54
CA VAL A 73 46.11 13.53 -19.62
C VAL A 73 47.40 13.48 -20.43
N THR A 74 48.42 14.25 -20.05
CA THR A 74 49.73 14.25 -20.71
C THR A 74 50.78 13.60 -19.81
N ILE A 75 51.49 12.60 -20.32
CA ILE A 75 52.63 12.00 -19.62
C ILE A 75 53.81 12.99 -19.72
N PRO A 76 54.38 13.49 -18.61
CA PRO A 76 55.43 14.50 -18.66
C PRO A 76 56.69 14.04 -19.40
N ALA A 77 57.40 14.98 -20.05
CA ALA A 77 58.71 14.70 -20.64
C ALA A 77 59.71 14.05 -19.66
N GLY A 78 60.49 13.10 -20.16
CA GLY A 78 61.50 12.34 -19.41
C GLY A 78 60.98 11.06 -18.76
N ARG A 79 59.78 10.60 -19.10
CA ARG A 79 59.21 9.33 -18.63
C ARG A 79 59.42 8.21 -19.65
N SER A 80 59.68 7.01 -19.16
CA SER A 80 59.83 5.81 -19.99
C SER A 80 59.39 4.56 -19.24
N ILE A 81 58.97 3.56 -20.00
CA ILE A 81 58.55 2.25 -19.50
C ILE A 81 59.55 1.19 -19.97
N GLY A 82 60.00 0.34 -19.05
CA GLY A 82 60.95 -0.75 -19.35
C GLY A 82 60.32 -1.84 -20.22
N ALA A 83 61.15 -2.71 -20.80
CA ALA A 83 60.69 -3.92 -21.48
C ALA A 83 60.04 -4.89 -20.48
N GLY A 84 58.82 -5.37 -20.76
CA GLY A 84 58.06 -6.24 -19.85
C GLY A 84 57.74 -5.58 -18.51
N ALA A 85 57.51 -4.27 -18.51
CA ALA A 85 57.24 -3.48 -17.31
C ALA A 85 55.94 -2.68 -17.45
N HIS A 86 55.44 -2.25 -16.29
CA HIS A 86 54.22 -1.49 -16.11
C HIS A 86 54.51 -0.01 -15.79
N PHE A 87 53.58 0.88 -16.14
CA PHE A 87 53.64 2.32 -15.88
C PHE A 87 52.26 2.83 -15.44
N LEU A 88 52.18 3.44 -14.26
CA LEU A 88 50.91 3.66 -13.56
C LEU A 88 50.52 5.15 -13.51
N LEU A 89 49.34 5.48 -14.02
CA LEU A 89 48.68 6.77 -13.88
C LEU A 89 47.54 6.64 -12.87
N ALA A 90 47.54 7.41 -11.77
CA ALA A 90 46.54 7.23 -10.71
C ALA A 90 46.07 8.54 -10.05
N SER A 91 44.82 8.56 -9.60
CA SER A 91 44.20 9.66 -8.87
C SER A 91 44.85 9.90 -7.49
N PRO A 92 44.73 11.10 -6.89
CA PRO A 92 45.00 11.31 -5.48
C PRO A 92 44.30 10.33 -4.54
N GLU A 93 43.06 9.90 -4.80
CA GLU A 93 42.34 8.95 -3.92
C GLU A 93 42.97 7.56 -3.90
N PHE A 94 43.63 7.14 -4.99
CA PHE A 94 44.35 5.86 -5.07
C PHE A 94 45.28 5.59 -3.88
N VAL A 95 45.89 6.64 -3.31
CA VAL A 95 46.83 6.52 -2.19
C VAL A 95 46.15 6.15 -0.85
N ASN A 96 44.81 6.23 -0.78
CA ASN A 96 44.04 5.79 0.37
C ASN A 96 43.88 4.26 0.43
N VAL A 97 44.19 3.56 -0.66
CA VAL A 97 44.11 2.09 -0.74
C VAL A 97 45.46 1.45 -1.07
N PHE A 98 46.13 1.96 -2.11
CA PHE A 98 47.40 1.41 -2.60
C PHE A 98 48.60 2.28 -2.17
N PRO A 99 49.82 1.71 -2.02
CA PRO A 99 50.98 2.48 -1.58
C PRO A 99 51.34 3.59 -2.59
N PRO A 100 51.40 4.89 -2.21
CA PRO A 100 51.68 5.99 -3.15
C PRO A 100 53.02 5.89 -3.89
N THR A 101 53.94 5.04 -3.41
CA THR A 101 55.24 4.77 -4.02
C THR A 101 55.17 4.06 -5.37
N ILE A 102 54.02 3.53 -5.78
CA ILE A 102 53.85 2.79 -7.05
C ILE A 102 53.35 3.67 -8.21
N VAL A 103 52.86 4.89 -7.92
CA VAL A 103 52.33 5.82 -8.92
C VAL A 103 53.45 6.51 -9.71
N ASP A 104 53.41 6.43 -11.04
CA ASP A 104 54.32 7.18 -11.90
C ASP A 104 53.82 8.60 -12.13
N VAL A 105 52.57 8.76 -12.56
CA VAL A 105 51.96 10.05 -12.89
C VAL A 105 50.65 10.18 -12.10
N SER A 106 50.45 11.34 -11.47
CA SER A 106 49.16 11.64 -10.85
C SER A 106 48.22 12.25 -11.87
N ILE A 107 47.01 11.70 -11.98
CA ILE A 107 45.87 12.27 -12.72
C ILE A 107 44.92 12.97 -11.73
N PRO A 108 44.03 13.89 -12.17
CA PRO A 108 42.97 14.41 -11.30
C PRO A 108 42.08 13.29 -10.73
N ASN A 109 41.39 13.54 -9.61
CA ASN A 109 40.19 12.75 -9.28
C ASN A 109 39.11 13.05 -10.33
N ASN A 110 38.27 12.06 -10.62
CA ASN A 110 37.21 12.12 -11.63
C ASN A 110 37.82 12.48 -13.01
N THR A 111 38.75 11.63 -13.45
CA THR A 111 39.39 11.62 -14.76
C THR A 111 38.59 10.83 -15.80
N PHE A 112 37.87 9.79 -15.37
CA PHE A 112 36.92 9.01 -16.18
C PHE A 112 35.49 9.32 -15.77
N GLU A 113 34.57 9.04 -16.68
CA GLU A 113 33.13 9.21 -16.47
C GLU A 113 32.47 7.89 -16.06
N ASN A 114 31.28 8.00 -15.45
CA ASN A 114 30.50 6.87 -14.95
C ASN A 114 29.45 6.38 -15.97
N SER A 115 29.65 6.71 -17.24
CA SER A 115 28.87 6.34 -18.44
C SER A 115 29.80 5.74 -19.51
N SER A 116 29.26 5.31 -20.65
CA SER A 116 30.05 4.76 -21.76
C SER A 116 31.08 5.76 -22.32
N PHE A 117 32.37 5.37 -22.42
CA PHE A 117 33.44 6.26 -22.90
C PHE A 117 34.50 5.56 -23.78
N THR A 118 35.18 6.35 -24.61
CA THR A 118 36.30 5.90 -25.45
C THR A 118 37.61 6.51 -24.99
N LEU A 119 38.55 5.65 -24.62
CA LEU A 119 39.88 5.97 -24.14
C LEU A 119 40.91 5.75 -25.24
N ILE A 120 41.67 6.79 -25.61
CA ILE A 120 42.67 6.73 -26.70
C ILE A 120 44.04 7.17 -26.20
N LEU A 121 45.04 6.30 -26.34
CA LEU A 121 46.45 6.59 -26.09
C LEU A 121 47.15 7.03 -27.40
N GLU A 122 47.80 8.19 -27.38
CA GLU A 122 48.50 8.77 -28.52
C GLU A 122 49.97 9.09 -28.22
N ASP A 123 50.81 8.96 -29.24
CA ASP A 123 52.18 9.48 -29.23
C ASP A 123 52.23 11.01 -29.48
N PRO A 124 53.37 11.69 -29.28
CA PRO A 124 53.48 13.15 -29.38
C PRO A 124 53.30 13.72 -30.80
N VAL A 125 53.10 12.87 -31.81
CA VAL A 125 52.76 13.28 -33.19
C VAL A 125 51.31 12.98 -33.56
N GLY A 126 50.50 12.50 -32.60
CA GLY A 126 49.07 12.22 -32.76
C GLY A 126 48.78 10.85 -33.39
N THR A 127 49.69 9.88 -33.25
CA THR A 127 49.41 8.50 -33.67
C THR A 127 48.67 7.79 -32.54
N ASN A 128 47.45 7.30 -32.80
CA ASN A 128 46.77 6.36 -31.89
C ASN A 128 47.62 5.07 -31.77
N ILE A 129 47.96 4.71 -30.53
CA ILE A 129 48.78 3.56 -30.15
C ILE A 129 47.91 2.42 -29.61
N TYR A 130 46.86 2.75 -28.85
CA TYR A 130 45.90 1.81 -28.30
C TYR A 130 44.61 2.53 -27.92
N SER A 131 43.46 1.91 -28.18
CA SER A 131 42.14 2.45 -27.91
C SER A 131 41.20 1.44 -27.26
N VAL A 132 40.44 1.89 -26.27
CA VAL A 132 39.52 1.07 -25.47
C VAL A 132 38.16 1.76 -25.43
N PHE A 133 37.10 1.03 -25.74
CA PHE A 133 35.72 1.46 -25.51
C PHE A 133 35.17 0.73 -24.29
N VAL A 134 34.74 1.49 -23.27
CA VAL A 134 34.09 0.96 -22.07
C VAL A 134 32.61 1.33 -22.15
N THR A 135 31.70 0.39 -21.92
CA THR A 135 30.27 0.60 -22.14
C THR A 135 29.37 -0.09 -21.10
N ASP A 136 28.22 0.51 -20.83
CA ASP A 136 27.12 -0.03 -20.03
C ASP A 136 26.03 -0.73 -20.86
N GLY A 137 26.19 -0.80 -22.19
CA GLY A 137 25.25 -1.43 -23.10
C GLY A 137 24.13 -0.49 -23.58
N GLY A 138 24.20 0.81 -23.32
CA GLY A 138 23.25 1.83 -23.74
C GLY A 138 22.87 1.79 -25.22
N ALA A 139 21.58 2.00 -25.51
CA ALA A 139 21.02 1.88 -26.85
C ALA A 139 21.40 3.06 -27.76
N GLY A 140 22.57 2.97 -28.39
CA GLY A 140 23.11 3.99 -29.29
C GLY A 140 24.58 4.31 -29.04
N ASP A 141 25.14 3.75 -27.97
CA ASP A 141 26.52 3.97 -27.53
C ASP A 141 27.52 3.45 -28.56
N ALA A 142 28.59 4.21 -28.77
CA ALA A 142 29.54 3.88 -29.83
C ALA A 142 30.95 4.44 -29.57
N ALA A 143 31.93 3.54 -29.71
CA ALA A 143 33.34 3.87 -29.74
C ALA A 143 33.64 4.98 -30.76
N ASN A 144 34.24 6.10 -30.33
CA ASN A 144 34.46 7.25 -31.20
C ASN A 144 35.73 8.05 -30.89
N GLU A 145 36.20 8.78 -31.90
CA GLU A 145 37.19 9.85 -31.75
C GLU A 145 36.56 11.16 -32.26
N ALA A 146 36.31 12.11 -31.37
CA ALA A 146 35.69 13.41 -31.69
C ALA A 146 34.35 13.29 -32.45
N GLY A 147 33.52 12.28 -32.10
CA GLY A 147 32.22 12.00 -32.72
C GLY A 147 32.30 11.25 -34.06
N LEU A 148 33.49 10.87 -34.50
CA LEU A 148 33.68 9.93 -35.61
C LEU A 148 33.78 8.52 -35.06
N GLY A 149 32.87 7.64 -35.44
CA GLY A 149 32.90 6.23 -35.02
C GLY A 149 34.20 5.55 -35.43
N ILE A 150 34.86 4.87 -34.48
CA ILE A 150 36.09 4.11 -34.69
C ILE A 150 35.86 2.61 -34.42
N THR A 151 36.82 1.79 -34.82
CA THR A 151 36.94 0.42 -34.30
C THR A 151 38.02 0.46 -33.22
N PRO A 152 37.68 0.28 -31.92
CA PRO A 152 38.66 0.29 -30.85
C PRO A 152 39.49 -1.01 -30.89
N ASP A 153 40.66 -1.00 -30.25
CA ASP A 153 41.49 -2.19 -30.09
C ASP A 153 40.91 -3.17 -29.06
N LEU A 154 40.09 -2.65 -28.14
CA LEU A 154 39.38 -3.41 -27.11
C LEU A 154 38.00 -2.79 -26.82
N THR A 155 36.98 -3.63 -26.65
CA THR A 155 35.68 -3.23 -26.06
C THR A 155 35.51 -3.97 -24.74
N VAL A 156 34.99 -3.28 -23.73
CA VAL A 156 34.84 -3.77 -22.35
C VAL A 156 33.46 -3.38 -21.81
N GLY A 157 32.71 -4.35 -21.30
CA GLY A 157 31.34 -4.16 -20.82
C GLY A 157 30.26 -4.58 -21.83
N PRO A 158 28.98 -4.56 -21.43
CA PRO A 158 28.49 -4.21 -20.09
C PRO A 158 28.81 -5.25 -19.01
N ASP A 159 28.59 -4.88 -17.75
CA ASP A 159 28.52 -5.79 -16.60
C ASP A 159 27.06 -5.81 -16.11
N GLY A 160 26.28 -6.77 -16.60
CA GLY A 160 24.81 -6.75 -16.51
C GLY A 160 24.22 -5.57 -17.29
N THR A 161 23.48 -4.70 -16.60
CA THR A 161 22.89 -3.45 -17.12
C THR A 161 23.71 -2.20 -16.79
N PHE A 162 24.97 -2.36 -16.35
CA PHE A 162 25.80 -1.28 -15.81
C PHE A 162 27.18 -1.20 -16.47
N LEU A 163 27.80 -0.03 -16.34
CA LEU A 163 29.20 0.19 -16.70
C LEU A 163 30.10 -0.67 -15.79
N PRO A 164 31.03 -1.48 -16.33
CA PRO A 164 31.96 -2.25 -15.51
C PRO A 164 32.84 -1.32 -14.66
N ALA A 165 33.00 -1.63 -13.38
CA ALA A 165 33.80 -0.83 -12.45
C ALA A 165 35.27 -0.68 -12.90
N GLY A 166 35.79 -1.67 -13.64
CA GLY A 166 37.10 -1.67 -14.26
C GLY A 166 37.43 -3.04 -14.86
N TYR A 167 38.61 -3.18 -15.46
CA TYR A 167 39.08 -4.44 -16.02
C TYR A 167 40.61 -4.59 -15.95
N TYR A 168 41.08 -5.82 -16.15
CA TYR A 168 42.50 -6.14 -16.38
C TYR A 168 42.66 -7.13 -17.54
N LEU A 169 43.80 -7.07 -18.25
CA LEU A 169 44.13 -8.00 -19.33
C LEU A 169 44.84 -9.24 -18.80
N THR A 170 44.42 -10.42 -19.24
CA THR A 170 45.02 -11.70 -18.83
C THR A 170 45.55 -12.50 -20.02
N PRO A 171 46.83 -12.91 -20.03
CA PRO A 171 47.94 -12.39 -19.20
C PRO A 171 48.26 -10.92 -19.54
N ASP A 172 49.20 -10.29 -18.82
CA ASP A 172 49.72 -8.95 -19.16
C ASP A 172 50.05 -8.81 -20.65
N GLY A 173 49.52 -7.76 -21.31
CA GLY A 173 49.71 -7.57 -22.75
C GLY A 173 48.88 -8.50 -23.65
N GLY A 174 47.92 -9.23 -23.08
CA GLY A 174 46.96 -10.06 -23.80
C GLY A 174 45.87 -9.26 -24.53
N THR A 175 44.80 -9.94 -24.93
CA THR A 175 43.63 -9.33 -25.61
C THR A 175 42.32 -9.70 -24.94
N THR A 176 42.36 -10.32 -23.75
CA THR A 176 41.18 -10.81 -23.04
C THR A 176 41.02 -10.00 -21.76
N PRO A 177 40.01 -9.13 -21.66
CA PRO A 177 39.69 -8.42 -20.43
C PRO A 177 38.96 -9.35 -19.47
N LEU A 178 39.20 -9.16 -18.18
CA LEU A 178 38.37 -9.65 -17.07
C LEU A 178 37.97 -8.45 -16.23
N PHE A 179 36.71 -8.40 -15.78
CA PHE A 179 36.26 -7.31 -14.92
C PHE A 179 36.91 -7.38 -13.53
N LEU A 180 37.11 -6.22 -12.91
CA LEU A 180 37.50 -6.09 -11.51
C LEU A 180 36.27 -6.33 -10.61
N GLU A 181 36.47 -6.95 -9.47
CA GLU A 181 35.39 -7.33 -8.54
C GLU A 181 34.71 -6.08 -7.93
N PHE A 182 33.39 -6.11 -7.78
CA PHE A 182 32.55 -5.02 -7.27
C PHE A 182 32.59 -4.95 -5.72
N SER A 183 32.64 -3.82 -5.00
CA SER A 183 32.92 -2.39 -5.25
C SER A 183 33.12 -1.74 -3.85
N PRO A 184 32.81 -0.46 -3.57
CA PRO A 184 33.55 0.76 -3.92
C PRO A 184 34.93 0.89 -3.22
N ARG A 185 35.59 -0.22 -2.87
CA ARG A 185 37.03 -0.23 -2.54
C ARG A 185 37.73 -1.37 -3.30
N PRO A 186 38.99 -1.18 -3.72
CA PRO A 186 39.66 -2.06 -4.68
C PRO A 186 39.65 -3.55 -4.33
N ALA A 187 39.24 -4.33 -5.33
CA ALA A 187 39.24 -5.78 -5.33
C ALA A 187 40.64 -6.38 -5.15
N PRO A 188 40.77 -7.59 -4.57
CA PRO A 188 42.01 -8.37 -4.58
C PRO A 188 42.56 -8.68 -5.99
N SER A 189 41.69 -8.66 -7.01
CA SER A 189 42.06 -8.81 -8.42
C SER A 189 42.85 -7.63 -8.99
N ALA A 190 42.77 -6.44 -8.36
CA ALA A 190 43.46 -5.25 -8.85
C ALA A 190 44.95 -5.31 -8.50
N THR A 191 45.82 -5.32 -9.51
CA THR A 191 47.26 -5.60 -9.39
C THR A 191 48.18 -4.49 -9.91
N PRO A 192 47.99 -3.21 -9.50
CA PRO A 192 48.78 -2.10 -10.03
C PRO A 192 50.28 -2.27 -9.75
N ARG A 193 51.09 -2.16 -10.82
CA ARG A 193 52.54 -2.45 -10.89
C ARG A 193 52.92 -3.91 -10.63
N ALA A 194 52.01 -4.86 -10.77
CA ALA A 194 52.25 -6.29 -10.66
C ALA A 194 51.71 -7.04 -11.89
N ALA A 195 51.99 -8.34 -11.97
CA ALA A 195 51.46 -9.15 -13.07
C ALA A 195 50.02 -9.57 -12.77
N ASN A 196 49.14 -9.38 -13.76
CA ASN A 196 47.72 -9.66 -13.63
C ASN A 196 47.44 -11.16 -13.35
N PRO A 197 46.35 -11.48 -12.62
CA PRO A 197 45.92 -12.86 -12.41
C PRO A 197 45.74 -13.63 -13.72
N THR A 198 46.08 -14.92 -13.71
CA THR A 198 45.77 -15.82 -14.83
C THR A 198 44.33 -16.30 -14.72
N ALA A 199 43.53 -16.12 -15.76
CA ALA A 199 42.11 -16.47 -15.76
C ALA A 199 41.82 -17.94 -15.37
N VAL A 200 40.75 -18.12 -14.60
CA VAL A 200 40.19 -19.42 -14.21
C VAL A 200 38.84 -19.58 -14.90
N PRO A 201 38.70 -20.31 -16.01
CA PRO A 201 37.37 -20.54 -16.60
C PRO A 201 36.51 -21.40 -15.66
N LEU A 202 35.29 -20.94 -15.34
CA LEU A 202 34.27 -21.82 -14.82
C LEU A 202 33.75 -22.74 -15.93
N THR A 203 33.03 -23.78 -15.50
CA THR A 203 32.19 -24.61 -16.36
C THR A 203 30.93 -24.95 -15.59
N LEU A 204 29.77 -24.81 -16.23
CA LEU A 204 28.46 -25.13 -15.67
C LEU A 204 27.87 -26.35 -16.37
N GLY A 205 27.27 -27.26 -15.60
CA GLY A 205 26.50 -28.36 -16.15
C GLY A 205 25.27 -28.63 -15.29
N ILE A 206 24.10 -28.64 -15.92
CA ILE A 206 22.82 -28.96 -15.29
C ILE A 206 22.46 -30.42 -15.61
N SER A 207 21.95 -31.16 -14.64
CA SER A 207 21.55 -32.56 -14.82
C SER A 207 20.35 -32.93 -13.94
N PRO A 208 19.26 -33.48 -14.50
CA PRO A 208 19.00 -33.64 -15.94
C PRO A 208 18.89 -32.27 -16.65
N ALA A 209 19.11 -32.24 -17.96
CA ALA A 209 18.99 -31.02 -18.78
C ALA A 209 17.54 -30.74 -19.22
N SER A 210 16.58 -31.55 -18.77
CA SER A 210 15.16 -31.34 -18.95
C SER A 210 14.39 -31.99 -17.81
N VAL A 211 13.33 -31.32 -17.34
CA VAL A 211 12.44 -31.70 -16.24
C VAL A 211 10.99 -31.37 -16.63
N ALA A 212 10.00 -31.99 -16.01
CA ALA A 212 8.63 -31.48 -16.06
C ALA A 212 8.47 -30.36 -15.00
N GLU A 213 7.60 -29.37 -15.20
CA GLU A 213 7.38 -28.34 -14.18
C GLU A 213 6.93 -28.93 -12.84
N SER A 214 6.03 -29.93 -12.89
CA SER A 214 5.57 -30.75 -11.75
C SER A 214 6.64 -31.62 -11.07
N ALA A 215 7.93 -31.49 -11.44
CA ALA A 215 9.04 -32.13 -10.73
C ALA A 215 9.35 -31.49 -9.37
N GLY A 216 9.06 -30.20 -9.18
CA GLY A 216 9.19 -29.49 -7.90
C GLY A 216 10.62 -29.41 -7.33
N PHE A 217 10.74 -29.56 -6.01
CA PHE A 217 12.00 -29.35 -5.28
C PHE A 217 13.14 -30.27 -5.73
N ALA A 218 14.31 -29.68 -5.99
CA ALA A 218 15.53 -30.33 -6.48
C ALA A 218 15.31 -31.17 -7.74
N ALA A 219 14.48 -30.68 -8.67
CA ALA A 219 14.22 -31.29 -9.98
C ALA A 219 15.51 -31.49 -10.80
N ALA A 220 16.45 -30.54 -10.71
CA ALA A 220 17.76 -30.64 -11.34
C ALA A 220 18.90 -30.20 -10.40
N VAL A 221 20.13 -30.58 -10.75
CA VAL A 221 21.35 -30.20 -10.02
C VAL A 221 22.29 -29.45 -10.95
N GLY A 222 22.58 -28.20 -10.60
CA GLY A 222 23.64 -27.41 -11.20
C GLY A 222 25.00 -27.79 -10.61
N THR A 223 25.99 -28.05 -11.46
CA THR A 223 27.38 -28.34 -11.07
C THR A 223 28.32 -27.30 -11.67
N VAL A 224 28.90 -26.45 -10.82
CA VAL A 224 29.95 -25.51 -11.24
C VAL A 224 31.34 -26.09 -10.95
N SER A 225 32.25 -26.01 -11.91
CA SER A 225 33.63 -26.52 -11.80
C SER A 225 34.66 -25.51 -12.28
N ARG A 226 35.86 -25.54 -11.67
CA ARG A 226 37.01 -24.67 -11.97
C ARG A 226 38.30 -25.49 -12.22
N PRO A 227 39.24 -25.03 -13.06
CA PRO A 227 40.58 -25.60 -13.13
C PRO A 227 41.44 -25.14 -11.94
N GLY A 228 41.97 -26.12 -11.20
CA GLY A 228 42.73 -25.86 -9.97
C GLY A 228 41.86 -26.00 -8.72
N THR A 229 42.49 -25.83 -7.56
CA THR A 229 41.89 -26.16 -6.25
C THR A 229 42.41 -25.25 -5.13
N THR A 230 42.91 -24.06 -5.45
CA THR A 230 43.57 -23.18 -4.47
C THR A 230 42.63 -22.06 -4.04
N GLY A 231 42.41 -21.92 -2.73
CA GLY A 231 41.52 -20.92 -2.14
C GLY A 231 40.05 -21.28 -2.28
N ASP A 232 39.22 -20.76 -1.38
CA ASP A 232 37.77 -20.77 -1.56
C ASP A 232 37.40 -19.82 -2.71
N LEU A 233 36.46 -20.20 -3.57
CA LEU A 233 35.89 -19.36 -4.62
C LEU A 233 34.38 -19.33 -4.47
N GLU A 234 33.82 -18.17 -4.15
CA GLU A 234 32.38 -17.92 -4.19
C GLU A 234 31.95 -17.64 -5.64
N VAL A 235 30.85 -18.26 -6.03
CA VAL A 235 30.27 -18.20 -7.39
C VAL A 235 28.84 -17.72 -7.25
N THR A 236 28.46 -16.68 -7.99
CA THR A 236 27.08 -16.19 -8.12
C THR A 236 26.34 -17.01 -9.17
N ILE A 237 25.05 -17.27 -8.93
CA ILE A 237 24.15 -18.01 -9.83
C ILE A 237 22.93 -17.14 -10.13
N THR A 238 22.56 -17.03 -11.40
CA THR A 238 21.32 -16.37 -11.86
C THR A 238 20.62 -17.24 -12.90
N GLY A 239 19.28 -17.21 -12.92
CA GLY A 239 18.46 -17.68 -14.05
C GLY A 239 17.81 -16.49 -14.74
N ASP A 240 17.49 -16.62 -16.03
CA ASP A 240 16.78 -15.61 -16.82
C ASP A 240 15.26 -15.67 -16.65
N ASP A 241 14.72 -16.85 -16.36
CA ASP A 241 13.29 -17.09 -16.14
C ASP A 241 13.02 -17.79 -14.80
N ALA A 242 12.09 -17.25 -14.02
CA ALA A 242 11.86 -17.66 -12.62
C ALA A 242 10.46 -18.25 -12.38
N THR A 243 9.60 -18.23 -13.41
CA THR A 243 8.27 -18.83 -13.39
C THR A 243 8.30 -20.35 -13.63
N GLU A 244 9.41 -20.88 -14.14
CA GLU A 244 9.57 -22.27 -14.58
C GLU A 244 10.69 -23.01 -13.80
N ALA A 245 11.79 -22.33 -13.46
CA ALA A 245 12.86 -22.93 -12.65
C ALA A 245 13.70 -21.92 -11.84
N VAL A 246 13.93 -22.21 -10.56
CA VAL A 246 14.63 -21.30 -9.62
C VAL A 246 15.82 -22.01 -8.96
N PRO A 247 17.01 -21.38 -8.86
CA PRO A 247 18.13 -21.95 -8.13
C PRO A 247 17.91 -21.81 -6.61
N VAL A 248 18.06 -22.89 -5.86
CA VAL A 248 17.80 -22.92 -4.40
C VAL A 248 18.72 -21.98 -3.60
N VAL A 249 19.85 -21.58 -4.19
CA VAL A 249 20.80 -20.60 -3.64
C VAL A 249 21.33 -19.65 -4.73
N GLY A 250 21.44 -18.36 -4.41
CA GLY A 250 22.03 -17.36 -5.30
C GLY A 250 23.56 -17.33 -5.33
N THR A 251 24.24 -17.96 -4.35
CA THR A 251 25.69 -18.20 -4.41
C THR A 251 26.07 -19.61 -3.95
N VAL A 252 27.19 -20.12 -4.46
CA VAL A 252 27.78 -21.40 -4.07
C VAL A 252 29.31 -21.29 -3.93
N THR A 253 29.90 -21.89 -2.90
CA THR A 253 31.36 -21.82 -2.67
C THR A 253 32.08 -23.09 -3.10
N ILE A 254 33.01 -22.99 -4.04
CA ILE A 254 34.01 -24.03 -4.33
C ILE A 254 35.17 -23.88 -3.33
N LEU A 255 35.17 -24.71 -2.29
CA LEU A 255 36.15 -24.66 -1.20
C LEU A 255 37.61 -24.93 -1.63
N ASP A 256 38.58 -24.49 -0.84
CA ASP A 256 40.01 -24.84 -0.98
C ASP A 256 40.20 -26.37 -0.98
N GLY A 257 41.06 -26.84 -1.87
CA GLY A 257 41.22 -28.26 -2.18
C GLY A 257 40.15 -28.86 -3.12
N MET A 258 39.05 -28.15 -3.41
CA MET A 258 37.96 -28.61 -4.29
C MET A 258 38.01 -27.97 -5.68
N SER A 259 37.61 -28.75 -6.69
CA SER A 259 37.52 -28.34 -8.10
C SER A 259 36.09 -28.06 -8.58
N SER A 260 35.07 -28.34 -7.76
CA SER A 260 33.66 -28.17 -8.11
C SER A 260 32.77 -28.03 -6.87
N ALA A 261 31.60 -27.41 -7.05
CA ALA A 261 30.50 -27.39 -6.10
C ALA A 261 29.17 -27.63 -6.83
N THR A 262 28.11 -27.94 -6.09
CA THR A 262 26.78 -28.22 -6.62
C THR A 262 25.73 -27.39 -5.91
N PHE A 263 24.67 -27.03 -6.63
CA PHE A 263 23.46 -26.40 -6.12
C PHE A 263 22.24 -27.12 -6.70
N ASP A 264 21.15 -27.14 -5.94
CA ASP A 264 19.88 -27.69 -6.39
C ASP A 264 19.09 -26.61 -7.16
N ILE A 265 18.30 -27.03 -8.15
CA ILE A 265 17.38 -26.21 -8.93
C ILE A 265 16.00 -26.82 -8.75
N ASP A 266 15.05 -25.99 -8.32
CA ASP A 266 13.64 -26.35 -8.19
C ASP A 266 12.95 -26.07 -9.53
N ALA A 267 12.11 -27.01 -9.99
CA ALA A 267 11.14 -26.71 -11.04
C ALA A 267 9.90 -26.07 -10.39
N VAL A 268 9.33 -25.07 -11.06
CA VAL A 268 8.15 -24.35 -10.62
C VAL A 268 6.99 -24.85 -11.47
N ASP A 269 6.08 -25.60 -10.84
CA ASP A 269 4.82 -26.07 -11.41
C ASP A 269 3.85 -24.89 -11.53
N ASP A 270 3.77 -24.30 -12.72
CA ASP A 270 2.98 -23.09 -12.99
C ASP A 270 1.53 -23.42 -13.41
N LEU A 271 1.27 -24.67 -13.84
CA LEU A 271 -0.02 -25.20 -14.28
C LEU A 271 -0.54 -24.54 -15.59
N PHE A 272 0.38 -24.17 -16.50
CA PHE A 272 0.04 -23.59 -17.81
C PHE A 272 0.47 -24.46 -19.00
N PRO A 273 -0.41 -24.65 -20.01
CA PRO A 273 -0.09 -25.36 -21.25
C PRO A 273 0.66 -24.45 -22.24
N ASP A 274 1.81 -23.91 -21.82
CA ASP A 274 2.61 -22.98 -22.62
C ASP A 274 3.62 -23.69 -23.55
N GLY A 275 4.02 -24.91 -23.17
CA GLY A 275 4.83 -25.84 -23.96
C GLY A 275 6.14 -26.23 -23.28
N THR A 276 7.26 -26.11 -23.99
CA THR A 276 8.57 -26.42 -23.39
C THR A 276 9.40 -25.15 -23.39
N GLN A 277 9.54 -24.55 -22.21
CA GLN A 277 10.38 -23.39 -21.99
C GLN A 277 11.83 -23.80 -21.73
N THR A 278 12.74 -22.84 -21.91
CA THR A 278 14.19 -23.07 -21.78
C THR A 278 14.80 -21.99 -20.91
N VAL A 279 15.02 -22.30 -19.64
CA VAL A 279 15.67 -21.39 -18.67
C VAL A 279 17.19 -21.45 -18.88
N THR A 280 17.82 -20.30 -19.08
CA THR A 280 19.28 -20.13 -19.12
C THR A 280 19.83 -19.72 -17.76
N PHE A 281 20.64 -20.58 -17.17
CA PHE A 281 21.40 -20.25 -15.97
C PHE A 281 22.78 -19.72 -16.35
N GLU A 282 23.20 -18.64 -15.68
CA GLU A 282 24.56 -18.11 -15.71
C GLU A 282 25.24 -18.30 -14.36
N VAL A 283 26.53 -18.68 -14.38
CA VAL A 283 27.41 -18.58 -13.22
C VAL A 283 28.52 -17.59 -13.48
N SER A 284 28.81 -16.74 -12.51
CA SER A 284 29.94 -15.81 -12.55
C SER A 284 30.73 -15.87 -11.24
N ALA A 285 32.03 -15.60 -11.30
CA ALA A 285 32.85 -15.48 -10.10
C ALA A 285 34.00 -14.49 -10.31
N PRO A 286 34.43 -13.78 -9.27
CA PRO A 286 35.56 -12.87 -9.33
C PRO A 286 36.83 -13.54 -9.89
N ALA A 287 37.52 -12.85 -10.81
CA ALA A 287 38.70 -13.32 -11.54
C ALA A 287 38.54 -14.64 -12.34
N ALA A 288 37.30 -15.07 -12.59
CA ALA A 288 36.96 -16.24 -13.39
C ALA A 288 36.16 -15.86 -14.65
N PHE A 289 36.18 -16.70 -15.68
CA PHE A 289 35.16 -16.60 -16.74
C PHE A 289 33.89 -17.28 -16.26
N GLY A 290 32.74 -16.63 -16.43
CA GLY A 290 31.46 -17.30 -16.28
C GLY A 290 31.21 -18.36 -17.36
N ASP A 291 30.17 -19.15 -17.15
CA ASP A 291 29.66 -20.12 -18.11
C ASP A 291 28.13 -20.19 -18.01
N THR A 292 27.45 -20.61 -19.08
CA THR A 292 25.98 -20.73 -19.11
C THR A 292 25.54 -22.15 -19.43
N ALA A 293 24.39 -22.54 -18.89
CA ALA A 293 23.76 -23.83 -19.17
C ALA A 293 22.25 -23.70 -19.13
N THR A 294 21.55 -24.41 -20.00
CA THR A 294 20.08 -24.37 -20.09
C THR A 294 19.41 -25.57 -19.42
N LEU A 295 18.15 -25.37 -19.02
CA LEU A 295 17.24 -26.40 -18.53
C LEU A 295 15.92 -26.30 -19.30
N ASP A 296 15.53 -27.37 -20.01
CA ASP A 296 14.25 -27.42 -20.71
C ASP A 296 13.14 -27.88 -19.74
N VAL A 297 12.24 -26.99 -19.33
CA VAL A 297 11.08 -27.29 -18.48
C VAL A 297 9.89 -27.67 -19.38
N THR A 298 9.25 -28.82 -19.14
CA THR A 298 8.24 -29.39 -20.05
C THR A 298 6.84 -29.48 -19.44
N ASP A 299 5.90 -28.82 -20.12
CA ASP A 299 4.44 -28.89 -19.95
C ASP A 299 3.90 -30.31 -19.71
N ASP A 300 2.99 -30.38 -18.76
CA ASP A 300 2.11 -31.47 -18.38
C ASP A 300 1.21 -31.93 -19.56
N ALA A 301 0.64 -33.14 -19.46
CA ALA A 301 -0.17 -33.73 -20.55
C ALA A 301 -1.70 -33.60 -20.33
N GLY A 302 -2.13 -32.74 -19.42
CA GLY A 302 -3.49 -32.59 -18.90
C GLY A 302 -4.17 -31.26 -19.22
N ASP A 303 -3.39 -30.21 -19.51
CA ASP A 303 -3.84 -28.81 -19.41
C ASP A 303 -4.57 -28.29 -20.66
N SER A 304 -5.58 -29.03 -21.11
CA SER A 304 -6.50 -28.56 -22.16
C SER A 304 -7.55 -27.58 -21.62
N PHE A 305 -7.12 -26.40 -21.18
CA PHE A 305 -8.03 -25.36 -20.72
C PHE A 305 -8.82 -24.75 -21.90
N SER A 306 -10.13 -24.55 -21.69
CA SER A 306 -11.02 -23.90 -22.66
C SER A 306 -11.21 -22.40 -22.40
N LEU A 307 -10.57 -21.90 -21.35
CA LEU A 307 -10.66 -20.56 -20.79
C LEU A 307 -9.26 -20.13 -20.41
N VAL A 308 -8.97 -18.85 -20.51
CA VAL A 308 -7.78 -18.24 -19.91
C VAL A 308 -8.23 -17.10 -19.00
N LEU A 309 -7.53 -16.92 -17.90
CA LEU A 309 -7.53 -15.62 -17.21
C LEU A 309 -6.72 -14.68 -18.12
N ASN A 310 -7.28 -13.53 -18.49
CA ASN A 310 -6.65 -12.60 -19.45
C ASN A 310 -6.06 -11.37 -18.77
N GLU A 311 -6.80 -10.81 -17.82
CA GLU A 311 -6.43 -9.60 -17.09
C GLU A 311 -6.84 -9.73 -15.62
N ILE A 312 -5.94 -9.37 -14.69
CA ILE A 312 -6.19 -9.41 -13.24
C ILE A 312 -5.72 -8.08 -12.64
N TYR A 313 -6.62 -7.39 -11.96
CA TYR A 313 -6.32 -6.15 -11.24
C TYR A 313 -6.51 -6.37 -9.74
N SER A 314 -5.41 -6.61 -9.02
CA SER A 314 -5.38 -6.89 -7.59
C SER A 314 -5.05 -5.69 -6.71
N ARG A 315 -4.73 -4.54 -7.32
CA ARG A 315 -4.34 -3.31 -6.61
C ARG A 315 -4.79 -2.06 -7.39
N PRO A 316 -6.04 -1.62 -7.23
CA PRO A 316 -6.56 -0.39 -7.81
C PRO A 316 -5.75 0.87 -7.42
N ASP A 317 -5.50 1.75 -8.40
CA ASP A 317 -4.78 3.02 -8.20
C ASP A 317 -5.66 4.03 -7.45
N THR A 318 -5.16 4.60 -6.35
CA THR A 318 -5.91 5.52 -5.48
C THR A 318 -6.22 6.91 -6.08
N THR A 319 -5.85 7.14 -7.35
CA THR A 319 -6.03 8.39 -8.09
C THR A 319 -6.64 8.22 -9.48
N ALA A 320 -6.53 7.03 -10.08
CA ALA A 320 -7.02 6.72 -11.43
C ALA A 320 -7.63 5.32 -11.58
N GLY A 321 -7.72 4.56 -10.49
CA GLY A 321 -8.08 3.13 -10.45
C GLY A 321 -9.57 2.79 -10.53
N ASP A 322 -10.43 3.72 -10.95
CA ASP A 322 -11.87 3.50 -11.21
C ASP A 322 -12.05 2.57 -12.42
N ALA A 323 -11.95 1.27 -12.17
CA ALA A 323 -11.97 0.22 -13.19
C ALA A 323 -13.39 -0.26 -13.48
N ASN A 324 -14.28 -0.17 -12.49
CA ASN A 324 -15.69 -0.55 -12.63
C ASN A 324 -16.55 0.61 -13.19
N GLY A 325 -16.06 1.85 -13.20
CA GLY A 325 -16.71 3.03 -13.75
C GLY A 325 -17.82 3.62 -12.87
N ASP A 326 -17.84 3.30 -11.57
CA ASP A 326 -18.83 3.80 -10.62
C ASP A 326 -18.49 5.20 -10.06
N GLY A 327 -17.24 5.64 -10.23
CA GLY A 327 -16.75 6.96 -9.81
C GLY A 327 -16.13 7.00 -8.41
N THR A 328 -16.18 5.90 -7.66
CA THR A 328 -15.27 5.62 -6.56
C THR A 328 -13.92 5.21 -7.16
N ILE A 329 -12.81 5.55 -6.48
CA ILE A 329 -11.47 5.36 -7.05
C ILE A 329 -10.60 4.56 -6.07
N GLY A 330 -10.08 3.44 -6.52
CA GLY A 330 -8.95 2.77 -5.89
C GLY A 330 -9.32 1.95 -4.66
N ASN A 331 -10.53 1.40 -4.63
CA ASN A 331 -11.02 0.55 -3.54
C ASN A 331 -11.02 -0.95 -3.94
N ALA A 332 -11.40 -1.85 -3.05
CA ALA A 332 -11.47 -3.28 -3.36
C ALA A 332 -12.67 -3.68 -4.28
N ALA A 333 -13.55 -2.75 -4.64
CA ALA A 333 -14.61 -2.97 -5.62
C ALA A 333 -14.12 -2.80 -7.07
N ASP A 334 -13.09 -1.98 -7.28
CA ASP A 334 -12.35 -1.82 -8.55
C ASP A 334 -11.47 -3.02 -8.91
N GLU A 335 -11.19 -3.92 -7.97
CA GLU A 335 -10.51 -5.18 -8.27
C GLU A 335 -11.31 -5.98 -9.30
N PHE A 336 -10.64 -6.57 -10.29
CA PHE A 336 -11.31 -7.43 -11.27
C PHE A 336 -10.48 -8.60 -11.77
N ILE A 337 -11.20 -9.62 -12.27
CA ILE A 337 -10.68 -10.77 -13.00
C ILE A 337 -11.41 -10.87 -14.34
N GLU A 338 -10.68 -10.85 -15.45
CA GLU A 338 -11.21 -11.12 -16.79
C GLU A 338 -10.90 -12.56 -17.23
N ILE A 339 -11.91 -13.23 -17.78
CA ILE A 339 -11.84 -14.59 -18.31
C ILE A 339 -12.22 -14.57 -19.79
N VAL A 340 -11.39 -15.15 -20.65
CA VAL A 340 -11.65 -15.24 -22.11
C VAL A 340 -11.81 -16.70 -22.54
N ASN A 341 -12.88 -17.00 -23.29
CA ASN A 341 -13.05 -18.29 -23.95
C ASN A 341 -12.24 -18.34 -25.25
N VAL A 342 -11.07 -18.99 -25.19
CA VAL A 342 -10.14 -19.13 -26.32
C VAL A 342 -10.56 -20.18 -27.36
N THR A 343 -11.64 -20.93 -27.11
CA THR A 343 -12.08 -22.00 -28.01
C THR A 343 -13.04 -21.53 -29.10
N ALA A 344 -13.19 -22.35 -30.14
CA ALA A 344 -14.16 -22.14 -31.20
C ALA A 344 -15.61 -22.57 -30.84
N SER A 345 -15.89 -22.90 -29.58
CA SER A 345 -17.21 -23.36 -29.10
C SER A 345 -17.62 -22.60 -27.83
N PRO A 346 -18.94 -22.41 -27.55
CA PRO A 346 -19.36 -21.86 -26.27
C PRO A 346 -18.91 -22.77 -25.12
N VAL A 347 -18.43 -22.18 -24.04
CA VAL A 347 -18.08 -22.87 -22.79
C VAL A 347 -19.21 -22.64 -21.78
N ASP A 348 -19.64 -23.71 -21.14
CA ASP A 348 -20.68 -23.69 -20.10
C ASP A 348 -20.00 -23.58 -18.74
N LEU A 349 -20.22 -22.46 -18.04
CA LEU A 349 -19.63 -22.17 -16.72
C LEU A 349 -20.56 -22.59 -15.58
N THR A 350 -21.68 -23.28 -15.85
CA THR A 350 -22.66 -23.69 -14.83
C THR A 350 -22.02 -24.37 -13.61
N GLY A 351 -22.08 -23.69 -12.45
CA GLY A 351 -21.55 -24.14 -11.17
C GLY A 351 -20.03 -24.04 -11.02
N ALA A 352 -19.32 -23.49 -12.00
CA ALA A 352 -17.88 -23.24 -11.92
C ALA A 352 -17.60 -22.13 -10.90
N LYS A 353 -16.35 -21.98 -10.48
CA LYS A 353 -15.97 -21.00 -9.46
C LYS A 353 -14.73 -20.22 -9.81
N LEU A 354 -14.63 -19.00 -9.31
CA LEU A 354 -13.35 -18.35 -9.03
C LEU A 354 -12.96 -18.60 -7.56
N THR A 355 -11.68 -18.79 -7.29
CA THR A 355 -11.13 -19.05 -5.93
C THR A 355 -9.83 -18.30 -5.71
N ASP A 356 -9.54 -17.89 -4.47
CA ASP A 356 -8.17 -17.55 -4.04
C ASP A 356 -7.45 -18.83 -3.52
N ALA A 357 -6.27 -18.70 -2.91
CA ALA A 357 -5.56 -19.82 -2.25
C ALA A 357 -6.28 -20.44 -1.03
N VAL A 358 -7.37 -19.84 -0.55
CA VAL A 358 -7.95 -20.03 0.79
C VAL A 358 -9.47 -20.31 0.75
N ARG A 359 -10.21 -19.73 -0.20
CA ARG A 359 -11.68 -19.66 -0.27
C ARG A 359 -12.21 -19.61 -1.72
N ASP A 360 -13.51 -19.85 -1.88
CA ASP A 360 -14.23 -19.53 -3.12
C ASP A 360 -14.55 -18.02 -3.15
N ILE A 361 -14.37 -17.34 -4.29
CA ILE A 361 -14.63 -15.90 -4.46
C ILE A 361 -15.98 -15.66 -5.16
N HIS A 362 -16.23 -16.37 -6.25
CA HIS A 362 -17.42 -16.16 -7.09
C HIS A 362 -17.92 -17.50 -7.63
N PHE A 363 -19.24 -17.67 -7.73
CA PHE A 363 -19.89 -18.87 -8.23
C PHE A 363 -20.71 -18.56 -9.49
N PHE A 364 -20.29 -19.12 -10.62
CA PHE A 364 -21.02 -18.98 -11.88
C PHE A 364 -22.33 -19.77 -11.80
N THR A 365 -23.46 -19.06 -11.88
CA THR A 365 -24.78 -19.65 -11.70
C THR A 365 -25.22 -20.54 -12.88
N ASP A 366 -26.25 -21.37 -12.66
CA ASP A 366 -26.79 -22.32 -13.66
C ASP A 366 -27.21 -21.62 -14.97
N GLY A 367 -26.43 -21.79 -16.04
CA GLY A 367 -26.71 -21.24 -17.37
C GLY A 367 -25.82 -20.07 -17.81
N THR A 368 -24.76 -19.73 -17.06
CA THR A 368 -23.70 -18.82 -17.56
C THR A 368 -22.93 -19.50 -18.72
N ILE A 369 -23.08 -18.99 -19.94
CA ILE A 369 -22.44 -19.56 -21.16
C ILE A 369 -21.52 -18.52 -21.84
N LEU A 370 -20.20 -18.68 -21.70
CA LEU A 370 -19.24 -17.79 -22.35
C LEU A 370 -19.06 -18.17 -23.83
N GLN A 371 -19.38 -17.25 -24.73
CA GLN A 371 -19.35 -17.48 -26.19
C GLN A 371 -17.91 -17.57 -26.74
N PRO A 372 -17.69 -18.18 -27.93
CA PRO A 372 -16.36 -18.30 -28.54
C PRO A 372 -15.67 -16.93 -28.73
N GLY A 373 -14.46 -16.78 -28.20
CA GLY A 373 -13.67 -15.55 -28.28
C GLY A 373 -14.18 -14.38 -27.43
N CYS A 374 -15.20 -14.59 -26.60
CA CYS A 374 -15.75 -13.56 -25.72
C CYS A 374 -15.06 -13.53 -24.36
N ALA A 375 -15.07 -12.34 -23.75
CA ALA A 375 -14.66 -12.10 -22.37
C ALA A 375 -15.86 -12.06 -21.40
N LEU A 376 -15.59 -12.41 -20.14
CA LEU A 376 -16.43 -12.17 -18.98
C LEU A 376 -15.56 -11.53 -17.89
N VAL A 377 -16.03 -10.44 -17.29
CA VAL A 377 -15.34 -9.74 -16.20
C VAL A 377 -16.09 -9.96 -14.88
N VAL A 378 -15.37 -10.29 -13.82
CA VAL A 378 -15.92 -10.31 -12.45
C VAL A 378 -15.23 -9.20 -11.66
N PHE A 379 -15.99 -8.23 -11.17
CA PHE A 379 -15.51 -7.16 -10.29
C PHE A 379 -15.68 -7.53 -8.82
N GLY A 380 -14.89 -6.93 -7.95
CA GLY A 380 -15.02 -7.05 -6.49
C GLY A 380 -16.40 -6.62 -6.02
N GLY A 381 -16.89 -5.48 -6.52
CA GLY A 381 -18.21 -4.97 -6.19
C GLY A 381 -18.47 -3.63 -6.89
N GLY A 382 -19.06 -2.70 -6.14
CA GLY A 382 -19.34 -1.35 -6.63
C GLY A 382 -20.42 -1.31 -7.71
N ASP A 383 -20.58 -0.16 -8.36
CA ASP A 383 -21.80 0.20 -9.09
C ASP A 383 -21.58 0.42 -10.61
N PHE A 384 -21.12 -0.64 -11.28
CA PHE A 384 -20.82 -0.63 -12.71
C PHE A 384 -22.05 -0.58 -13.63
N PHE A 385 -22.65 0.60 -13.80
CA PHE A 385 -23.74 0.77 -14.75
C PHE A 385 -23.25 0.85 -16.22
N GLN A 386 -23.42 -0.24 -16.98
CA GLN A 386 -23.32 -0.20 -18.46
C GLN A 386 -24.31 0.78 -19.14
N GLY A 387 -25.21 1.42 -18.38
CA GLY A 387 -26.08 2.51 -18.84
C GLY A 387 -25.41 3.89 -18.91
N THR A 388 -24.39 4.15 -18.09
CA THR A 388 -23.67 5.44 -18.04
C THR A 388 -22.66 5.56 -19.17
N VAL A 389 -22.08 4.42 -19.58
CA VAL A 389 -21.11 4.31 -20.67
C VAL A 389 -21.53 3.18 -21.63
N ALA A 390 -22.29 3.54 -22.67
CA ALA A 390 -22.73 2.58 -23.69
C ALA A 390 -21.52 1.99 -24.44
N GLY A 391 -21.24 0.70 -24.21
CA GLY A 391 -20.07 0.01 -24.75
C GLY A 391 -18.85 -0.01 -23.81
N ALA A 392 -19.00 0.37 -22.53
CA ALA A 392 -18.05 -0.03 -21.50
C ALA A 392 -17.86 -1.55 -21.52
N PHE A 393 -16.63 -1.97 -21.23
CA PHE A 393 -16.22 -3.37 -21.21
C PHE A 393 -16.39 -4.13 -22.52
N GLY A 394 -16.35 -3.47 -23.69
CA GLY A 394 -16.23 -4.17 -24.98
C GLY A 394 -17.36 -5.16 -25.30
N ASN A 395 -18.55 -4.99 -24.72
CA ASN A 395 -19.66 -5.96 -24.75
C ASN A 395 -19.39 -7.30 -24.04
N ALA A 396 -18.39 -7.36 -23.14
CA ALA A 396 -18.22 -8.45 -22.19
C ALA A 396 -19.46 -8.61 -21.29
N GLU A 397 -19.69 -9.84 -20.84
CA GLU A 397 -20.55 -10.06 -19.69
C GLU A 397 -19.81 -9.59 -18.44
N VAL A 398 -20.51 -8.93 -17.51
CA VAL A 398 -19.92 -8.40 -16.28
C VAL A 398 -20.78 -8.86 -15.10
N GLN A 399 -20.14 -9.30 -14.01
CA GLN A 399 -20.81 -9.81 -12.81
C GLN A 399 -20.11 -9.31 -11.54
N LYS A 400 -20.87 -9.14 -10.44
CA LYS A 400 -20.30 -8.88 -9.10
C LYS A 400 -19.74 -10.16 -8.48
N SER A 401 -18.72 -10.05 -7.64
CA SER A 401 -18.26 -11.16 -6.79
C SER A 401 -19.41 -11.72 -5.96
N SER A 402 -19.55 -13.04 -5.87
CA SER A 402 -20.63 -13.67 -5.08
C SER A 402 -20.42 -13.51 -3.57
N GLU A 403 -19.19 -13.23 -3.14
CA GLU A 403 -18.80 -12.99 -1.75
C GLU A 403 -18.62 -11.49 -1.45
N GLY A 404 -19.01 -10.59 -2.38
CA GLY A 404 -19.01 -9.13 -2.20
C GLY A 404 -17.66 -8.42 -2.35
N LEU A 405 -16.55 -9.16 -2.46
CA LEU A 405 -15.20 -8.68 -2.81
C LEU A 405 -14.44 -9.78 -3.56
N LEU A 406 -13.33 -9.45 -4.25
CA LEU A 406 -12.41 -10.49 -4.77
C LEU A 406 -11.39 -10.95 -3.73
N PHE A 407 -11.10 -10.13 -2.72
CA PHE A 407 -10.11 -10.38 -1.65
C PHE A 407 -8.68 -10.59 -2.16
N LEU A 408 -8.32 -10.03 -3.31
CA LEU A 408 -6.96 -10.14 -3.84
C LEU A 408 -5.99 -9.36 -2.96
N THR A 409 -4.73 -9.80 -2.90
CA THR A 409 -3.73 -9.17 -2.02
C THR A 409 -2.52 -8.61 -2.77
N ASP A 410 -2.09 -7.42 -2.33
CA ASP A 410 -0.82 -6.79 -2.70
C ASP A 410 0.41 -7.69 -2.48
N SER A 411 0.33 -8.70 -1.62
CA SER A 411 1.42 -9.64 -1.36
C SER A 411 1.63 -10.69 -2.46
N GLY A 412 0.80 -10.66 -3.50
CA GLY A 412 0.74 -11.65 -4.56
C GLY A 412 -0.13 -12.84 -4.15
N ASP A 413 -1.13 -13.12 -4.97
CA ASP A 413 -2.22 -14.05 -4.70
C ASP A 413 -2.26 -15.19 -5.71
N THR A 414 -3.15 -16.15 -5.48
CA THR A 414 -3.39 -17.28 -6.38
C THR A 414 -4.84 -17.23 -6.83
N VAL A 415 -5.09 -16.73 -8.04
CA VAL A 415 -6.42 -16.70 -8.66
C VAL A 415 -6.65 -17.99 -9.43
N SER A 416 -7.81 -18.61 -9.33
CA SER A 416 -8.10 -19.80 -10.14
C SER A 416 -9.54 -19.90 -10.58
N ILE A 417 -9.77 -20.40 -11.80
CA ILE A 417 -11.09 -20.84 -12.26
C ILE A 417 -11.20 -22.37 -12.20
N VAL A 418 -12.24 -22.87 -11.54
CA VAL A 418 -12.47 -24.29 -11.25
C VAL A 418 -13.74 -24.78 -11.94
N ASP A 419 -13.61 -25.73 -12.85
CA ASP A 419 -14.73 -26.35 -13.58
C ASP A 419 -15.58 -27.25 -12.65
N ALA A 420 -16.90 -27.01 -12.64
CA ALA A 420 -17.86 -27.69 -11.76
C ALA A 420 -17.95 -29.21 -11.98
N SER A 421 -17.69 -29.67 -13.21
CA SER A 421 -18.01 -31.00 -13.69
C SER A 421 -16.83 -31.97 -13.60
N SER A 422 -15.62 -31.43 -13.73
CA SER A 422 -14.36 -32.14 -13.80
C SER A 422 -13.45 -31.86 -12.62
N GLY A 423 -13.60 -30.70 -11.97
CA GLY A 423 -12.68 -30.20 -10.94
C GLY A 423 -11.34 -29.73 -11.49
N VAL A 424 -11.20 -29.62 -12.81
CA VAL A 424 -10.04 -29.03 -13.49
C VAL A 424 -9.94 -27.56 -13.09
N ARG A 425 -8.74 -27.12 -12.77
CA ARG A 425 -8.42 -25.80 -12.24
C ARG A 425 -7.38 -25.15 -13.16
N HIS A 426 -7.69 -23.98 -13.71
CA HIS A 426 -6.69 -23.09 -14.29
C HIS A 426 -6.33 -22.06 -13.22
N GLU A 427 -5.05 -21.92 -12.90
CA GLU A 427 -4.53 -21.13 -11.77
C GLU A 427 -3.50 -20.12 -12.28
N VAL A 428 -3.48 -18.91 -11.70
CA VAL A 428 -2.52 -17.85 -11.98
C VAL A 428 -2.02 -17.32 -10.64
N ARG A 429 -0.70 -17.18 -10.50
CA ARG A 429 -0.12 -16.50 -9.35
C ARG A 429 0.19 -15.04 -9.68
N THR A 430 -0.49 -14.09 -9.04
CA THR A 430 -0.10 -12.68 -9.17
C THR A 430 1.18 -12.41 -8.37
N PRO A 431 2.07 -11.53 -8.87
CA PRO A 431 3.30 -11.19 -8.18
C PRO A 431 3.04 -10.30 -6.96
N ASN A 432 4.03 -10.21 -6.07
CA ASN A 432 3.97 -9.31 -4.92
C ASN A 432 4.24 -7.86 -5.36
N VAL A 433 3.24 -7.00 -5.21
CA VAL A 433 3.25 -5.57 -5.54
C VAL A 433 3.21 -4.68 -4.27
N SER A 434 3.58 -5.24 -3.12
CA SER A 434 3.56 -4.54 -1.83
C SER A 434 4.68 -3.49 -1.75
N GLY A 435 4.29 -2.21 -1.69
CA GLY A 435 5.25 -1.09 -1.65
C GLY A 435 5.84 -0.71 -3.01
N ASP A 436 5.31 -1.30 -4.07
CA ASP A 436 5.61 -0.94 -5.46
C ASP A 436 4.87 0.37 -5.84
N PRO A 437 5.53 1.37 -6.44
CA PRO A 437 4.86 2.56 -6.99
C PRO A 437 4.16 2.31 -8.35
N GLU A 438 4.27 1.11 -8.93
CA GLU A 438 3.70 0.82 -10.25
C GLU A 438 2.17 0.81 -10.30
N LEU A 439 1.67 1.17 -11.48
CA LEU A 439 0.26 1.41 -11.75
C LEU A 439 -0.27 0.37 -12.75
N GLY A 440 -1.44 -0.20 -12.45
CA GLY A 440 -2.21 -1.03 -13.39
C GLY A 440 -2.22 -2.53 -13.14
N SER A 441 -3.10 -3.20 -13.89
CA SER A 441 -3.36 -4.63 -13.90
C SER A 441 -2.20 -5.44 -14.51
N TYR A 442 -2.25 -6.75 -14.29
CA TYR A 442 -1.48 -7.73 -15.05
C TYR A 442 -2.34 -8.30 -16.17
N ASN A 443 -1.84 -8.23 -17.41
CA ASN A 443 -2.54 -8.73 -18.59
C ASN A 443 -1.63 -9.72 -19.32
N LEU A 444 -2.21 -10.70 -20.02
CA LEU A 444 -1.45 -11.53 -20.95
C LEU A 444 -0.75 -10.66 -21.99
N ASN A 445 0.53 -10.92 -22.25
CA ASN A 445 1.36 -10.13 -23.18
C ASN A 445 0.83 -10.13 -24.60
N THR A 446 0.09 -11.18 -24.95
CA THR A 446 -0.82 -11.23 -26.09
C THR A 446 -2.19 -11.67 -25.57
N ASP A 447 -3.18 -10.79 -25.68
CA ASP A 447 -4.55 -11.06 -25.27
C ASP A 447 -5.07 -12.41 -25.80
N ALA A 448 -5.71 -13.17 -24.92
CA ALA A 448 -6.24 -14.51 -25.17
C ALA A 448 -5.18 -15.60 -25.53
N ASP A 449 -3.89 -15.33 -25.32
CA ASP A 449 -2.79 -16.28 -25.51
C ASP A 449 -2.05 -16.55 -24.19
N ALA A 450 -2.46 -17.60 -23.46
CA ALA A 450 -1.90 -17.94 -22.15
C ALA A 450 -0.39 -18.22 -22.19
N ALA A 451 0.14 -18.68 -23.33
CA ALA A 451 1.57 -18.95 -23.51
C ALA A 451 2.43 -17.69 -23.70
N SER A 452 1.83 -16.49 -23.59
CA SER A 452 2.55 -15.22 -23.74
C SER A 452 3.13 -14.67 -22.44
N GLY A 453 2.76 -15.24 -21.28
CA GLY A 453 3.10 -14.72 -19.95
C GLY A 453 2.32 -13.44 -19.61
N TYR A 454 2.54 -12.92 -18.40
CA TYR A 454 1.90 -11.68 -17.91
C TYR A 454 2.92 -10.55 -17.71
N ASP A 455 2.71 -9.43 -18.39
CA ASP A 455 3.30 -8.13 -18.06
C ASP A 455 2.25 -7.24 -17.40
N ARG A 456 2.69 -6.10 -16.87
CA ARG A 456 1.77 -5.01 -16.51
C ARG A 456 1.14 -4.42 -17.76
N HIS A 457 -0.16 -4.14 -17.69
CA HIS A 457 -0.91 -3.48 -18.76
C HIS A 457 -0.25 -2.15 -19.21
N THR A 458 0.40 -1.43 -18.28
CA THR A 458 1.12 -0.18 -18.55
C THR A 458 2.42 -0.33 -19.35
N VAL A 459 3.02 -1.52 -19.46
CA VAL A 459 4.24 -1.75 -20.27
C VAL A 459 3.97 -2.44 -21.61
N ILE A 460 2.82 -3.09 -21.77
CA ILE A 460 2.44 -3.75 -23.02
C ILE A 460 2.24 -2.69 -24.13
N ALA A 461 3.08 -2.78 -25.16
CA ALA A 461 3.29 -1.72 -26.16
C ALA A 461 2.05 -1.34 -27.02
N ALA A 462 0.93 -2.05 -26.88
CA ALA A 462 -0.32 -1.72 -27.55
C ALA A 462 -1.04 -0.51 -26.93
N ASN A 463 -0.92 -0.26 -25.61
CA ASN A 463 -1.65 0.83 -24.94
C ASN A 463 -1.09 1.26 -23.57
N ALA A 464 0.23 1.49 -23.48
CA ALA A 464 0.98 1.90 -22.28
C ALA A 464 0.51 3.20 -21.56
N ALA A 465 -0.58 3.84 -22.00
CA ALA A 465 -1.19 4.99 -21.34
C ALA A 465 -2.37 4.61 -20.41
N ASN A 466 -2.90 3.39 -20.53
CA ASN A 466 -3.99 2.88 -19.73
C ASN A 466 -3.45 1.93 -18.64
N GLN A 467 -4.09 1.94 -17.48
CA GLN A 467 -3.75 1.06 -16.36
C GLN A 467 -4.43 -0.31 -16.43
N PHE A 468 -5.53 -0.41 -17.17
CA PHE A 468 -6.36 -1.61 -17.27
C PHE A 468 -7.25 -1.54 -18.53
N SER A 469 -7.85 -2.68 -18.93
CA SER A 469 -8.69 -2.81 -20.11
C SER A 469 -9.94 -3.71 -19.97
N PRO A 470 -10.62 -3.81 -18.81
CA PRO A 470 -11.63 -4.83 -18.54
C PRO A 470 -12.66 -4.94 -19.66
N GLY A 471 -12.89 -6.14 -20.18
CA GLY A 471 -13.80 -6.47 -21.27
C GLY A 471 -13.26 -6.19 -22.68
N THR A 472 -12.03 -5.70 -22.80
CA THR A 472 -11.35 -5.40 -24.06
C THR A 472 -9.92 -5.90 -24.05
N THR A 473 -9.37 -6.15 -25.23
CA THR A 473 -7.92 -6.33 -25.39
C THR A 473 -7.18 -5.08 -24.90
N VAL A 474 -5.88 -5.18 -24.58
CA VAL A 474 -5.02 -4.03 -24.24
C VAL A 474 -5.16 -2.88 -25.25
N ALA A 475 -5.29 -3.22 -26.54
CA ALA A 475 -5.52 -2.28 -27.64
C ALA A 475 -6.90 -1.56 -27.64
N GLY A 476 -7.73 -1.77 -26.61
CA GLY A 476 -9.09 -1.24 -26.48
C GLY A 476 -10.09 -1.86 -27.47
N THR A 477 -9.81 -3.06 -28.00
CA THR A 477 -10.74 -3.73 -28.93
C THR A 477 -11.61 -4.75 -28.21
N ALA A 478 -12.90 -4.74 -28.49
CA ALA A 478 -13.87 -5.66 -27.91
C ALA A 478 -13.53 -7.13 -28.25
N PHE A 479 -13.41 -7.98 -27.22
CA PHE A 479 -13.46 -9.44 -27.38
C PHE A 479 -14.82 -9.87 -27.94
N CYS A 480 -15.89 -9.33 -27.35
CA CYS A 480 -17.26 -9.70 -27.68
C CYS A 480 -17.79 -8.95 -28.92
N PRO A 481 -18.40 -9.65 -29.89
CA PRO A 481 -19.13 -8.98 -30.96
C PRO A 481 -20.35 -8.24 -30.41
N ALA A 482 -20.64 -7.05 -30.94
CA ALA A 482 -21.79 -6.25 -30.53
C ALA A 482 -23.10 -7.05 -30.55
N PRO A 483 -23.88 -7.10 -29.44
CA PRO A 483 -25.11 -7.87 -29.36
C PRO A 483 -26.13 -7.51 -30.46
N ALA A 484 -26.76 -8.55 -31.03
CA ALA A 484 -27.77 -8.37 -32.07
C ALA A 484 -29.16 -7.97 -31.53
N GLN A 485 -29.34 -8.01 -30.21
CA GLN A 485 -30.59 -7.80 -29.49
C GLN A 485 -30.31 -7.09 -28.15
N ALA A 486 -31.28 -6.37 -27.63
CA ALA A 486 -31.23 -5.74 -26.32
C ALA A 486 -32.34 -6.27 -25.41
N LEU A 487 -32.08 -6.31 -24.11
CA LEU A 487 -33.10 -6.47 -23.08
C LEU A 487 -33.90 -5.17 -22.93
N THR A 488 -35.15 -5.28 -22.54
CA THR A 488 -35.93 -4.14 -22.03
C THR A 488 -36.39 -4.45 -20.62
N LEU A 489 -36.13 -3.52 -19.69
CA LEU A 489 -36.51 -3.61 -18.28
C LEU A 489 -37.59 -2.58 -17.97
N SER A 490 -38.56 -2.93 -17.13
CA SER A 490 -39.58 -2.02 -16.61
C SER A 490 -40.07 -2.45 -15.24
N VAL A 491 -40.26 -1.51 -14.32
CA VAL A 491 -40.77 -1.78 -12.96
C VAL A 491 -42.22 -1.33 -12.81
N THR A 492 -43.03 -2.05 -12.02
CA THR A 492 -44.41 -1.67 -11.69
C THR A 492 -44.79 -2.11 -10.26
N PRO A 493 -45.32 -1.20 -9.41
CA PRO A 493 -45.38 0.26 -9.61
C PRO A 493 -43.97 0.86 -9.70
N GLY A 494 -43.82 1.97 -10.43
CA GLY A 494 -42.52 2.67 -10.55
C GLY A 494 -42.14 3.51 -9.33
N SER A 495 -42.90 3.42 -8.24
CA SER A 495 -42.60 4.01 -6.94
C SER A 495 -43.40 3.31 -5.84
N PHE A 496 -42.79 3.16 -4.66
CA PHE A 496 -43.37 2.58 -3.44
C PHE A 496 -42.67 3.19 -2.21
N ALA A 497 -43.21 2.95 -1.01
CA ALA A 497 -42.55 3.33 0.24
C ALA A 497 -41.61 2.22 0.72
N GLU A 498 -40.51 2.57 1.39
CA GLU A 498 -39.53 1.66 2.00
C GLU A 498 -40.21 0.58 2.87
N ASN A 499 -41.18 1.00 3.69
CA ASN A 499 -41.99 0.13 4.55
C ASN A 499 -42.98 -0.81 3.82
N ALA A 500 -43.03 -0.79 2.48
CA ALA A 500 -43.90 -1.68 1.71
C ALA A 500 -43.48 -3.15 1.81
N GLY A 501 -42.20 -3.41 2.13
CA GLY A 501 -41.63 -4.74 2.34
C GLY A 501 -41.72 -5.66 1.12
N ALA A 502 -41.92 -6.95 1.37
CA ALA A 502 -41.77 -7.97 0.35
C ALA A 502 -42.83 -7.92 -0.77
N GLY A 503 -42.38 -7.84 -2.02
CA GLY A 503 -43.20 -7.73 -3.22
C GLY A 503 -43.78 -6.32 -3.45
N ALA A 504 -43.10 -5.27 -2.95
CA ALA A 504 -43.45 -3.87 -3.16
C ALA A 504 -43.60 -3.51 -4.65
N ALA A 505 -42.75 -4.10 -5.51
CA ALA A 505 -42.86 -3.98 -6.96
C ALA A 505 -42.50 -5.26 -7.73
N THR A 506 -42.59 -5.18 -9.05
CA THR A 506 -42.17 -6.23 -9.97
C THR A 506 -41.39 -5.62 -11.12
N ALA A 507 -40.18 -6.11 -11.33
CA ALA A 507 -39.35 -5.84 -12.49
C ALA A 507 -39.63 -6.88 -13.59
N THR A 508 -40.06 -6.42 -14.76
CA THR A 508 -40.26 -7.28 -15.94
C THR A 508 -39.09 -7.11 -16.91
N VAL A 509 -38.30 -8.16 -17.09
CA VAL A 509 -37.24 -8.24 -18.11
C VAL A 509 -37.82 -8.85 -19.38
N SER A 510 -37.58 -8.27 -20.56
CA SER A 510 -38.10 -8.79 -21.84
C SER A 510 -37.07 -8.81 -22.98
N ILE A 511 -37.28 -9.74 -23.92
CA ILE A 511 -36.52 -9.92 -25.18
C ILE A 511 -37.42 -9.68 -26.40
N PRO A 512 -36.88 -9.24 -27.56
CA PRO A 512 -37.69 -8.83 -28.72
C PRO A 512 -38.36 -9.99 -29.49
N ALA A 513 -37.92 -11.23 -29.28
CA ALA A 513 -38.50 -12.43 -29.91
C ALA A 513 -38.29 -13.66 -29.02
N PRO A 514 -39.21 -14.65 -29.04
CA PRO A 514 -39.10 -15.83 -28.18
C PRO A 514 -38.01 -16.79 -28.65
N LEU A 515 -37.27 -17.36 -27.70
CA LEU A 515 -36.20 -18.33 -27.94
C LEU A 515 -36.72 -19.79 -27.94
N ALA A 516 -35.91 -20.70 -28.48
CA ALA A 516 -36.21 -22.14 -28.52
C ALA A 516 -35.75 -22.89 -27.26
N THR A 517 -34.95 -22.24 -26.43
CA THR A 517 -34.46 -22.67 -25.11
C THR A 517 -34.78 -21.57 -24.11
N ASP A 518 -34.72 -21.91 -22.83
CA ASP A 518 -34.80 -20.92 -21.75
C ASP A 518 -33.56 -20.01 -21.80
N LEU A 519 -33.72 -18.75 -21.39
CA LEU A 519 -32.64 -17.77 -21.20
C LEU A 519 -32.66 -17.32 -19.75
N LEU A 520 -31.55 -17.50 -19.03
CA LEU A 520 -31.36 -16.85 -17.74
C LEU A 520 -31.10 -15.36 -17.98
N VAL A 521 -31.83 -14.52 -17.27
CA VAL A 521 -31.57 -13.09 -17.16
C VAL A 521 -31.33 -12.76 -15.69
N PHE A 522 -30.38 -11.86 -15.44
CA PHE A 522 -30.07 -11.36 -14.11
C PHE A 522 -30.69 -9.98 -13.90
N LEU A 523 -30.79 -9.56 -12.64
CA LEU A 523 -31.22 -8.23 -12.25
C LEU A 523 -30.41 -7.77 -11.03
N GLU A 524 -29.66 -6.69 -11.21
CA GLU A 524 -28.94 -5.98 -10.16
C GLU A 524 -29.65 -4.67 -9.81
N THR A 525 -29.50 -4.27 -8.54
CA THR A 525 -29.88 -2.97 -8.01
C THR A 525 -28.64 -2.11 -7.78
N GLY A 526 -28.80 -0.80 -7.92
CA GLY A 526 -27.81 0.20 -7.52
C GLY A 526 -27.89 0.61 -6.05
N ASP A 527 -28.91 0.11 -5.35
CA ASP A 527 -29.10 0.41 -3.93
C ASP A 527 -29.79 -0.78 -3.26
N GLU A 528 -29.01 -1.55 -2.50
CA GLU A 528 -29.52 -2.66 -1.68
C GLU A 528 -30.06 -2.20 -0.32
N GLY A 529 -29.80 -0.95 0.09
CA GLY A 529 -30.41 -0.33 1.27
C GLY A 529 -31.88 0.05 1.04
N GLU A 530 -32.26 0.24 -0.22
CA GLU A 530 -33.59 0.71 -0.63
C GLU A 530 -34.47 -0.37 -1.29
N VAL A 531 -33.91 -1.14 -2.24
CA VAL A 531 -34.69 -2.14 -3.00
C VAL A 531 -33.85 -3.32 -3.44
N VAL A 532 -34.25 -4.53 -3.01
CA VAL A 532 -33.58 -5.77 -3.37
C VAL A 532 -34.47 -6.68 -4.24
N PRO A 533 -33.94 -7.30 -5.29
CA PRO A 533 -34.68 -8.31 -6.05
C PRO A 533 -34.78 -9.61 -5.25
N GLN A 534 -35.97 -10.21 -5.14
CA GLN A 534 -36.17 -11.49 -4.40
C GLN A 534 -35.31 -12.64 -4.92
N PHE A 535 -34.91 -12.57 -6.18
CA PHE A 535 -33.99 -13.50 -6.82
C PHE A 535 -33.08 -12.68 -7.74
N PRO A 536 -31.74 -12.86 -7.71
CA PRO A 536 -30.81 -12.12 -8.57
C PRO A 536 -30.94 -12.48 -10.06
N GLY A 537 -31.76 -13.48 -10.41
CA GLY A 537 -32.08 -13.80 -11.80
C GLY A 537 -33.32 -14.67 -11.96
N ALA A 538 -33.83 -14.74 -13.19
CA ALA A 538 -35.00 -15.51 -13.59
C ALA A 538 -34.87 -16.06 -15.02
N PHE A 539 -35.57 -17.16 -15.31
CA PHE A 539 -35.62 -17.72 -16.66
C PHE A 539 -36.75 -17.09 -17.50
N ILE A 540 -36.40 -16.48 -18.63
CA ILE A 540 -37.31 -16.31 -19.76
C ILE A 540 -37.44 -17.68 -20.43
N SER A 541 -38.46 -18.46 -20.05
CA SER A 541 -38.62 -19.84 -20.56
C SER A 541 -38.85 -19.91 -22.08
N ALA A 542 -38.46 -21.02 -22.69
CA ALA A 542 -38.58 -21.29 -24.11
C ALA A 542 -39.99 -20.99 -24.65
N GLY A 543 -40.07 -20.19 -25.71
CA GLY A 543 -41.33 -19.75 -26.32
C GLY A 543 -41.97 -18.51 -25.67
N LEU A 544 -41.45 -18.01 -24.54
CA LEU A 544 -41.84 -16.74 -23.93
C LEU A 544 -40.90 -15.61 -24.35
N THR A 545 -41.26 -14.37 -24.01
CA THR A 545 -40.50 -13.15 -24.32
C THR A 545 -40.17 -12.30 -23.10
N SER A 546 -40.58 -12.72 -21.90
CA SER A 546 -40.36 -11.96 -20.67
C SER A 546 -40.36 -12.86 -19.43
N ALA A 547 -39.73 -12.37 -18.37
CA ALA A 547 -39.76 -12.92 -17.02
C ALA A 547 -40.02 -11.78 -16.02
N ASP A 548 -40.70 -12.10 -14.92
CA ASP A 548 -41.02 -11.16 -13.85
C ASP A 548 -40.18 -11.53 -12.61
N ILE A 549 -39.51 -10.53 -12.03
CA ILE A 549 -38.71 -10.62 -10.82
C ILE A 549 -39.36 -9.71 -9.76
N PRO A 550 -39.88 -10.25 -8.65
CA PRO A 550 -40.41 -9.43 -7.56
C PRO A 550 -39.30 -8.62 -6.90
N LEU A 551 -39.61 -7.39 -6.51
CA LEU A 551 -38.74 -6.50 -5.75
C LEU A 551 -39.31 -6.33 -4.34
N ASP A 552 -38.44 -6.42 -3.36
CA ASP A 552 -38.74 -6.16 -1.96
C ASP A 552 -38.20 -4.77 -1.61
N ALA A 553 -39.04 -3.95 -1.00
CA ALA A 553 -38.59 -2.70 -0.41
C ALA A 553 -37.85 -3.03 0.89
N VAL A 554 -36.73 -2.36 1.12
CA VAL A 554 -35.98 -2.43 2.36
C VAL A 554 -36.42 -1.24 3.21
N ASP A 555 -36.70 -1.49 4.48
CA ASP A 555 -37.30 -0.57 5.44
C ASP A 555 -36.17 -0.18 6.40
N ASP A 556 -35.48 0.94 6.13
CA ASP A 556 -34.37 1.41 6.96
C ASP A 556 -34.85 2.45 8.01
N VAL A 557 -33.94 3.24 8.58
CA VAL A 557 -34.24 4.21 9.65
C VAL A 557 -33.66 5.62 9.37
N LEU A 558 -33.20 5.85 8.14
CA LEU A 558 -32.58 7.09 7.68
C LEU A 558 -33.64 7.94 6.98
N VAL A 559 -33.96 9.10 7.56
CA VAL A 559 -34.86 10.08 6.91
C VAL A 559 -34.09 10.85 5.84
N ASP A 560 -33.86 10.20 4.71
CA ASP A 560 -33.05 10.72 3.60
C ASP A 560 -33.92 11.28 2.43
N GLY A 561 -35.16 10.80 2.30
CA GLY A 561 -36.22 11.37 1.48
C GLY A 561 -36.79 10.45 0.39
N THR A 562 -36.34 10.57 -0.85
CA THR A 562 -36.89 9.73 -1.93
C THR A 562 -35.75 9.38 -2.85
N GLN A 563 -35.23 8.18 -2.68
CA GLN A 563 -34.15 7.69 -3.53
C GLN A 563 -34.68 7.19 -4.86
N THR A 564 -33.94 7.50 -5.92
CA THR A 564 -34.21 7.03 -7.28
C THR A 564 -33.22 5.94 -7.62
N VAL A 565 -33.57 4.71 -7.30
CA VAL A 565 -32.69 3.55 -7.48
C VAL A 565 -32.66 3.12 -8.94
N THR A 566 -31.46 2.86 -9.46
CA THR A 566 -31.27 2.31 -10.81
C THR A 566 -31.22 0.79 -10.76
N LEU A 567 -31.93 0.14 -11.68
CA LEU A 567 -31.98 -1.31 -11.84
C LEU A 567 -31.43 -1.70 -13.22
N SER A 568 -30.62 -2.76 -13.26
CA SER A 568 -29.91 -3.22 -14.47
C SER A 568 -30.14 -4.71 -14.71
N ALA A 569 -30.69 -5.06 -15.88
CA ALA A 569 -30.85 -6.45 -16.30
C ALA A 569 -29.85 -6.84 -17.39
N PHE A 570 -29.22 -8.00 -17.23
CA PHE A 570 -28.18 -8.51 -18.14
C PHE A 570 -28.38 -10.00 -18.49
N ALA A 571 -27.84 -10.41 -19.63
CA ALA A 571 -27.85 -11.80 -20.11
C ALA A 571 -26.86 -11.98 -21.28
N SER A 572 -26.12 -13.11 -21.31
CA SER A 572 -25.18 -13.45 -22.39
C SER A 572 -25.79 -13.23 -23.79
N GLY A 573 -25.10 -12.44 -24.61
CA GLY A 573 -25.48 -12.17 -26.01
C GLY A 573 -26.56 -11.12 -26.21
N TYR A 574 -26.95 -10.39 -25.16
CA TYR A 574 -27.86 -9.23 -25.21
C TYR A 574 -27.17 -7.97 -24.70
N THR A 575 -27.57 -6.80 -25.22
CA THR A 575 -27.29 -5.52 -24.54
C THR A 575 -28.17 -5.40 -23.30
N ASN A 576 -27.60 -4.96 -22.19
CA ASN A 576 -28.29 -4.77 -20.92
C ASN A 576 -29.48 -3.79 -21.04
N GLY A 577 -30.50 -4.01 -20.22
CA GLY A 577 -31.68 -3.14 -20.11
C GLY A 577 -31.74 -2.48 -18.74
N THR A 578 -31.80 -1.16 -18.69
CA THR A 578 -31.84 -0.40 -17.43
C THR A 578 -33.17 0.32 -17.22
N THR A 579 -33.52 0.59 -15.97
CA THR A 579 -34.67 1.42 -15.59
C THR A 579 -34.45 2.01 -14.19
N THR A 580 -35.34 2.87 -13.71
CA THR A 580 -35.29 3.42 -12.34
C THR A 580 -36.60 3.18 -11.60
N VAL A 581 -36.55 3.22 -10.27
CA VAL A 581 -37.71 3.16 -9.36
C VAL A 581 -37.51 4.16 -8.23
N ASP A 582 -38.58 4.88 -7.84
CA ASP A 582 -38.51 5.85 -6.74
C ASP A 582 -38.99 5.20 -5.43
N VAL A 583 -38.09 4.94 -4.48
CA VAL A 583 -38.45 4.50 -3.13
C VAL A 583 -38.63 5.74 -2.25
N THR A 584 -39.68 5.76 -1.43
CA THR A 584 -40.04 6.95 -0.63
C THR A 584 -39.94 6.68 0.88
N ASP A 585 -39.16 7.49 1.58
CA ASP A 585 -39.19 7.72 3.03
C ASP A 585 -40.64 7.74 3.54
N ASP A 586 -40.91 6.94 4.54
CA ASP A 586 -42.18 6.88 5.26
C ASP A 586 -42.24 7.92 6.39
N GLY A 587 -41.08 8.46 6.78
CA GLY A 587 -40.87 9.51 7.77
C GLY A 587 -40.52 9.00 9.17
N ASP A 588 -40.20 7.71 9.34
CA ASP A 588 -39.81 7.12 10.62
C ASP A 588 -38.52 7.77 11.13
N THR A 589 -38.67 8.59 12.17
CA THR A 589 -37.57 9.34 12.78
C THR A 589 -37.10 8.64 14.05
N PRO A 590 -35.85 8.14 14.11
CA PRO A 590 -35.27 7.65 15.37
C PRO A 590 -35.16 8.77 16.40
N ALA A 591 -36.07 8.77 17.37
CA ALA A 591 -36.18 9.82 18.37
C ALA A 591 -35.20 9.63 19.55
N PHE A 592 -33.90 9.61 19.26
CA PHE A 592 -32.78 9.52 20.21
C PHE A 592 -32.67 10.77 21.12
N THR A 593 -33.70 11.01 21.91
CA THR A 593 -33.88 12.21 22.75
C THR A 593 -33.23 12.08 24.13
N GLY A 594 -32.51 10.98 24.37
CA GLY A 594 -31.88 10.67 25.65
C GLY A 594 -30.52 9.98 25.54
N LEU A 595 -29.88 9.96 24.36
CA LEU A 595 -28.52 9.46 24.19
C LEU A 595 -27.55 10.65 24.12
N VAL A 596 -26.48 10.62 24.90
CA VAL A 596 -25.43 11.66 24.90
C VAL A 596 -24.04 11.08 25.11
N ILE A 597 -23.02 11.80 24.66
CA ILE A 597 -21.61 11.54 24.98
C ILE A 597 -21.40 11.83 26.47
N ASN A 598 -20.83 10.90 27.22
CA ASN A 598 -20.65 10.96 28.68
C ASN A 598 -19.19 11.08 29.11
N GLU A 599 -18.27 10.45 28.39
CA GLU A 599 -16.84 10.51 28.68
C GLU A 599 -16.02 10.31 27.39
N VAL A 600 -14.89 11.01 27.25
CA VAL A 600 -13.92 10.83 26.16
C VAL A 600 -12.52 10.81 26.78
N ASP A 601 -11.69 9.84 26.38
CA ASP A 601 -10.28 9.70 26.77
C ASP A 601 -9.47 9.45 25.47
N ALA A 602 -8.77 10.48 25.00
CA ALA A 602 -7.94 10.41 23.80
C ALA A 602 -6.44 10.22 24.14
N ASP A 603 -5.89 11.08 24.99
CA ASP A 603 -4.45 11.14 25.31
C ASP A 603 -4.09 10.47 26.65
N GLN A 604 -3.27 9.41 26.57
CA GLN A 604 -2.78 8.65 27.71
C GLN A 604 -1.24 8.77 27.88
N PRO A 605 -0.64 8.29 28.99
CA PRO A 605 0.80 8.37 29.18
C PRO A 605 1.57 7.37 28.30
N GLY A 606 1.93 7.77 27.09
CA GLY A 606 2.98 7.16 26.27
C GLY A 606 2.53 6.80 24.86
N THR A 607 1.76 5.72 24.72
CA THR A 607 1.11 5.35 23.46
C THR A 607 -0.33 5.04 23.78
N ASP A 608 -1.22 5.70 23.05
CA ASP A 608 -2.64 5.67 23.30
C ASP A 608 -3.13 4.28 22.87
N THR A 609 -3.67 3.54 23.85
CA THR A 609 -3.93 2.09 23.76
C THR A 609 -5.15 1.65 24.57
N THR A 610 -5.74 2.57 25.35
CA THR A 610 -6.97 2.33 26.12
C THR A 610 -8.01 3.42 25.88
N GLU A 611 -7.87 4.13 24.77
CA GLU A 611 -8.77 5.18 24.28
C GLU A 611 -10.23 4.71 24.25
N PHE A 612 -11.15 5.62 24.56
CA PHE A 612 -12.57 5.34 24.47
C PHE A 612 -13.45 6.59 24.38
N ILE A 613 -14.66 6.38 23.86
CA ILE A 613 -15.81 7.27 23.99
C ILE A 613 -16.91 6.49 24.71
N GLU A 614 -17.46 7.06 25.77
CA GLU A 614 -18.60 6.52 26.49
C GLU A 614 -19.88 7.28 26.14
N LEU A 615 -20.95 6.54 25.88
CA LEU A 615 -22.31 7.04 25.70
C LEU A 615 -23.14 6.76 26.95
N TYR A 616 -24.07 7.65 27.29
CA TYR A 616 -25.03 7.46 28.39
C TYR A 616 -26.47 7.64 27.93
N ASN A 617 -27.33 6.70 28.35
CA ASN A 617 -28.77 6.69 28.08
C ASN A 617 -29.54 7.28 29.27
N LEU A 618 -30.03 8.52 29.14
CA LEU A 618 -30.87 9.21 30.11
C LEU A 618 -32.29 8.62 30.25
N THR A 619 -32.71 7.70 29.37
CA THR A 619 -34.07 7.17 29.36
C THR A 619 -34.25 6.04 30.38
N GLY A 620 -35.51 5.80 30.76
CA GLY A 620 -35.90 4.71 31.66
C GLY A 620 -35.94 3.31 31.03
N ASN A 621 -35.58 3.17 29.76
CA ASN A 621 -35.62 1.91 29.00
C ASN A 621 -34.27 1.63 28.34
N ALA A 622 -33.99 0.37 28.00
CA ALA A 622 -32.88 0.07 27.11
C ALA A 622 -33.24 0.54 25.69
N GLU A 623 -32.24 1.01 24.95
CA GLU A 623 -32.38 1.64 23.63
C GLU A 623 -31.43 0.92 22.66
N SER A 624 -31.92 0.54 21.48
CA SER A 624 -31.07 -0.01 20.41
C SER A 624 -30.29 1.13 19.79
N LEU A 625 -29.05 0.87 19.35
CA LEU A 625 -28.23 1.85 18.63
C LEU A 625 -28.14 1.53 17.12
N ASP A 626 -29.03 0.68 16.62
CA ASP A 626 -29.16 0.40 15.19
C ASP A 626 -29.48 1.70 14.43
N GLY A 627 -28.77 1.93 13.31
CA GLY A 627 -28.87 3.19 12.55
C GLY A 627 -28.23 4.40 13.21
N LEU A 628 -27.28 4.19 14.13
CA LEU A 628 -26.39 5.24 14.62
C LEU A 628 -24.94 4.98 14.22
N VAL A 629 -24.26 6.07 13.84
CA VAL A 629 -22.83 6.08 13.57
C VAL A 629 -22.12 7.07 14.51
N LEU A 630 -21.00 6.63 15.08
CA LEU A 630 -20.06 7.48 15.80
C LEU A 630 -18.99 7.96 14.83
N VAL A 631 -18.78 9.28 14.71
CA VAL A 631 -17.87 9.89 13.74
C VAL A 631 -16.84 10.77 14.45
N LEU A 632 -15.58 10.65 14.04
CA LEU A 632 -14.45 11.42 14.54
C LEU A 632 -13.97 12.43 13.50
N PHE A 633 -13.75 13.67 13.92
CA PHE A 633 -13.36 14.81 13.07
C PHE A 633 -12.03 15.43 13.51
N ASN A 634 -11.22 15.75 12.52
CA ASN A 634 -9.85 16.27 12.63
C ASN A 634 -9.88 17.81 12.69
N GLY A 635 -9.32 18.43 13.73
CA GLY A 635 -9.26 19.89 13.86
C GLY A 635 -8.16 20.57 13.02
N SER A 636 -7.40 19.84 12.22
CA SER A 636 -6.43 20.44 11.29
C SER A 636 -7.05 20.86 9.94
N ASP A 637 -8.18 20.25 9.56
CA ASP A 637 -8.90 20.51 8.29
C ASP A 637 -10.44 20.50 8.40
N ASP A 638 -11.00 20.33 9.60
CA ASP A 638 -12.43 20.24 9.90
C ASP A 638 -13.14 19.04 9.23
N ALA A 639 -12.46 17.91 8.98
CA ALA A 639 -13.02 16.78 8.23
C ALA A 639 -13.02 15.44 9.00
N SER A 640 -13.88 14.49 8.64
CA SER A 640 -13.94 13.18 9.30
C SER A 640 -12.71 12.33 8.98
N TYR A 641 -12.18 11.60 9.97
CA TYR A 641 -11.06 10.66 9.78
C TYR A 641 -11.39 9.21 10.18
N ASN A 642 -12.52 8.99 10.84
CA ASN A 642 -13.03 7.67 11.17
C ASN A 642 -14.54 7.75 11.42
N ALA A 643 -15.25 6.67 11.08
CA ALA A 643 -16.65 6.46 11.41
C ALA A 643 -16.83 5.01 11.86
N PHE A 644 -17.73 4.77 12.81
CA PHE A 644 -17.97 3.47 13.42
C PHE A 644 -19.47 3.23 13.59
N ASP A 645 -19.99 2.20 12.92
CA ASP A 645 -21.38 1.78 13.04
C ASP A 645 -21.67 1.18 14.44
N LEU A 646 -22.79 1.58 15.05
CA LEU A 646 -23.26 1.10 16.36
C LEU A 646 -24.35 0.02 16.26
N THR A 647 -24.64 -0.45 15.04
CA THR A 647 -25.64 -1.48 14.76
C THR A 647 -25.34 -2.80 15.50
N GLY A 648 -26.41 -3.43 15.97
CA GLY A 648 -26.39 -4.58 16.86
C GLY A 648 -26.09 -4.25 18.33
N GLN A 649 -25.77 -3.00 18.68
CA GLN A 649 -25.56 -2.59 20.07
C GLN A 649 -26.86 -2.16 20.75
N THR A 650 -26.91 -2.31 22.07
CA THR A 650 -28.04 -1.85 22.90
C THR A 650 -27.50 -1.24 24.17
N ILE A 651 -27.87 0.01 24.46
CA ILE A 651 -27.47 0.71 25.68
C ILE A 651 -28.52 0.51 26.80
N PRO A 652 -28.13 0.07 28.01
CA PRO A 652 -29.08 -0.13 29.11
C PRO A 652 -29.74 1.16 29.59
N ALA A 653 -30.95 1.04 30.16
CA ALA A 653 -31.65 2.14 30.84
C ALA A 653 -30.81 2.78 31.94
N ASN A 654 -30.58 4.10 31.91
CA ASN A 654 -29.71 4.81 32.86
C ASN A 654 -28.33 4.15 32.98
N GLY A 655 -27.78 3.75 31.84
CA GLY A 655 -26.54 2.98 31.72
C GLY A 655 -25.66 3.47 30.59
N TYR A 656 -24.51 2.82 30.48
CA TYR A 656 -23.38 3.23 29.67
C TYR A 656 -23.14 2.25 28.52
N LEU A 657 -22.62 2.75 27.39
CA LEU A 657 -21.91 1.95 26.39
C LEU A 657 -20.54 2.60 26.17
N VAL A 658 -19.47 1.82 26.34
CA VAL A 658 -18.10 2.27 26.07
C VAL A 658 -17.69 1.74 24.70
N VAL A 659 -17.24 2.63 23.82
CA VAL A 659 -16.73 2.32 22.47
C VAL A 659 -15.22 2.57 22.46
N GLY A 660 -14.42 1.58 22.09
CA GLY A 660 -12.96 1.71 21.92
C GLY A 660 -12.15 0.56 22.51
N ASN A 661 -10.96 0.86 23.02
CA ASN A 661 -9.96 -0.11 23.52
C ASN A 661 -9.93 -0.24 25.05
N ALA A 662 -10.71 0.57 25.78
CA ALA A 662 -10.80 0.48 27.24
C ALA A 662 -11.25 -0.92 27.72
N PRO A 663 -10.78 -1.41 28.89
CA PRO A 663 -11.11 -2.76 29.37
C PRO A 663 -12.62 -3.00 29.58
N GLY A 664 -13.23 -3.77 28.67
CA GLY A 664 -14.66 -4.10 28.69
C GLY A 664 -15.53 -3.26 27.76
N ALA A 665 -14.92 -2.42 26.92
CA ALA A 665 -15.59 -1.71 25.84
C ALA A 665 -16.10 -2.65 24.73
N TYR A 666 -17.03 -2.14 23.93
CA TYR A 666 -17.29 -2.59 22.57
C TYR A 666 -16.22 -2.01 21.65
N THR A 667 -15.55 -2.87 20.88
CA THR A 667 -14.52 -2.45 19.91
C THR A 667 -15.05 -2.74 18.50
N PRO A 668 -15.41 -1.71 17.71
CA PRO A 668 -15.77 -1.86 16.29
C PRO A 668 -14.67 -2.59 15.51
N ALA A 669 -15.04 -3.28 14.42
CA ALA A 669 -14.11 -4.15 13.69
C ALA A 669 -12.94 -3.39 13.02
N ASN A 670 -13.19 -2.13 12.66
CA ASN A 670 -12.27 -1.15 12.09
C ASN A 670 -11.60 -0.24 13.13
N PHE A 671 -11.90 -0.38 14.43
CA PHE A 671 -11.30 0.48 15.47
C PHE A 671 -9.81 0.16 15.67
N PRO A 672 -8.88 1.12 15.45
CA PRO A 672 -7.45 0.85 15.57
C PRO A 672 -7.02 0.39 16.96
N ALA A 673 -6.02 -0.49 17.06
CA ALA A 673 -5.53 -1.02 18.33
C ALA A 673 -4.73 0.00 19.19
N SER A 674 -4.44 1.19 18.65
CA SER A 674 -3.71 2.28 19.32
C SER A 674 -3.78 3.57 18.49
N ASN A 675 -3.92 4.73 19.14
CA ASN A 675 -4.10 6.05 18.50
C ASN A 675 -5.26 6.04 17.49
N ALA A 676 -6.39 5.47 17.92
CA ALA A 676 -7.67 5.41 17.22
C ALA A 676 -8.43 6.75 17.25
N ILE A 677 -8.31 7.46 18.39
CA ILE A 677 -8.83 8.79 18.65
C ILE A 677 -7.63 9.74 18.62
N GLN A 678 -7.66 10.74 17.75
CA GLN A 678 -6.58 11.71 17.67
C GLN A 678 -6.55 12.62 18.91
N ASN A 679 -5.32 12.98 19.31
CA ASN A 679 -5.05 13.91 20.40
C ASN A 679 -5.20 15.33 19.87
N GLY A 680 -6.23 16.03 20.34
CA GLY A 680 -6.83 17.19 19.66
C GLY A 680 -5.99 18.47 19.50
N PRO A 681 -6.61 19.57 19.04
CA PRO A 681 -8.06 19.83 19.04
C PRO A 681 -8.80 19.03 17.96
N ASP A 682 -9.86 18.32 18.34
CA ASP A 682 -10.63 17.40 17.49
C ASP A 682 -12.09 17.36 17.97
N ALA A 683 -12.96 16.61 17.27
CA ALA A 683 -14.34 16.40 17.71
C ALA A 683 -14.83 14.95 17.52
N VAL A 684 -15.78 14.57 18.36
CA VAL A 684 -16.59 13.35 18.22
C VAL A 684 -18.06 13.73 18.13
N ALA A 685 -18.79 13.08 17.23
CA ALA A 685 -20.22 13.27 17.03
C ALA A 685 -20.95 11.93 16.84
N ILE A 686 -22.24 11.93 17.15
CA ILE A 686 -23.16 10.81 16.92
C ILE A 686 -24.22 11.28 15.93
N TYR A 687 -24.40 10.55 14.85
CA TYR A 687 -25.42 10.82 13.84
C TYR A 687 -26.37 9.62 13.68
N VAL A 688 -27.61 9.88 13.29
CA VAL A 688 -28.46 8.88 12.63
C VAL A 688 -27.88 8.64 11.24
N GLY A 689 -27.58 7.40 10.89
CA GLY A 689 -26.86 7.01 9.67
C GLY A 689 -25.92 5.82 9.90
N SER A 690 -25.09 5.53 8.91
CA SER A 690 -24.08 4.46 8.94
C SER A 690 -22.67 4.99 8.64
N GLU A 691 -21.64 4.15 8.77
CA GLU A 691 -20.24 4.54 8.48
C GLU A 691 -20.02 4.89 6.99
N VAL A 692 -20.86 4.35 6.08
CA VAL A 692 -20.82 4.68 4.65
C VAL A 692 -21.22 6.12 4.33
N ASP A 693 -21.97 6.79 5.21
CA ASP A 693 -22.36 8.21 5.08
C ASP A 693 -21.19 9.16 5.34
N PHE A 694 -20.15 8.67 6.05
CA PHE A 694 -18.99 9.44 6.47
C PHE A 694 -17.67 8.82 5.99
N PRO A 695 -17.42 8.74 4.67
CA PRO A 695 -16.08 8.47 4.15
C PRO A 695 -15.04 9.41 4.74
N ASN A 696 -13.76 9.03 4.66
CA ASN A 696 -12.67 9.92 5.06
C ASN A 696 -12.76 11.27 4.33
N ASP A 697 -12.42 12.35 5.04
CA ASP A 697 -12.49 13.75 4.62
C ASP A 697 -13.94 14.32 4.44
N THR A 698 -14.96 13.71 5.05
CA THR A 698 -16.33 14.24 5.04
C THR A 698 -16.48 15.44 5.98
N ALA A 699 -16.90 16.59 5.44
CA ALA A 699 -17.06 17.81 6.22
C ALA A 699 -18.36 17.81 7.07
N PRO A 700 -18.35 18.34 8.31
CA PRO A 700 -19.55 18.48 9.15
C PRO A 700 -20.72 19.16 8.44
N GLY A 701 -21.86 18.48 8.41
CA GLY A 701 -23.10 18.98 7.79
C GLY A 701 -23.09 18.99 6.26
N SER A 702 -22.16 18.30 5.61
CA SER A 702 -22.24 18.00 4.17
C SER A 702 -23.26 16.89 3.87
N VAL A 703 -23.36 15.90 4.74
CA VAL A 703 -24.44 14.90 4.78
C VAL A 703 -25.68 15.46 5.48
N SER A 704 -26.88 15.07 5.05
CA SER A 704 -28.16 15.62 5.55
C SER A 704 -28.72 14.88 6.78
N ASN A 705 -27.84 14.17 7.49
CA ASN A 705 -28.15 13.30 8.62
C ASN A 705 -28.56 14.08 9.89
N VAL A 706 -29.25 13.39 10.80
CA VAL A 706 -29.68 13.96 12.09
C VAL A 706 -28.57 13.82 13.13
N LEU A 707 -27.99 14.94 13.56
CA LEU A 707 -27.05 14.98 14.68
C LEU A 707 -27.78 14.69 16.01
N VAL A 708 -27.24 13.74 16.78
CA VAL A 708 -27.77 13.31 18.10
C VAL A 708 -27.08 14.05 19.25
N ASP A 709 -25.76 13.94 19.35
CA ASP A 709 -24.91 14.70 20.30
C ASP A 709 -23.49 14.85 19.72
N ALA A 710 -22.75 15.85 20.20
CA ALA A 710 -21.37 16.09 19.77
C ALA A 710 -20.54 16.79 20.86
N MET A 711 -19.22 16.62 20.78
CA MET A 711 -18.25 17.22 21.67
C MET A 711 -16.96 17.57 20.91
N VAL A 712 -16.50 18.81 21.06
CA VAL A 712 -15.15 19.24 20.67
C VAL A 712 -14.23 19.07 21.88
N TYR A 713 -13.08 18.43 21.70
CA TYR A 713 -12.13 18.07 22.76
C TYR A 713 -10.69 18.42 22.37
N GLY A 714 -9.75 18.46 23.32
CA GLY A 714 -8.35 18.77 23.05
C GLY A 714 -7.39 18.45 24.21
N THR A 715 -6.09 18.62 23.96
CA THR A 715 -5.02 18.33 24.93
C THR A 715 -4.32 19.60 25.45
N ALA A 716 -5.14 20.59 25.82
CA ALA A 716 -4.75 21.94 26.27
C ALA A 716 -4.09 22.79 25.17
N ASP A 717 -4.50 22.50 23.93
CA ASP A 717 -4.14 23.19 22.71
C ASP A 717 -4.96 24.48 22.53
N GLY A 718 -4.93 25.09 21.35
CA GLY A 718 -5.82 26.22 21.05
C GLY A 718 -7.21 25.74 20.64
N ASP A 719 -8.27 26.41 21.09
CA ASP A 719 -9.64 26.20 20.62
C ASP A 719 -9.69 26.15 19.07
N ASP A 720 -10.18 25.04 18.50
CA ASP A 720 -10.50 25.04 17.07
C ASP A 720 -11.79 25.82 16.78
N ALA A 721 -11.75 26.68 15.76
CA ALA A 721 -12.84 27.58 15.43
C ALA A 721 -13.85 27.02 14.41
N GLY A 722 -13.47 26.00 13.64
CA GLY A 722 -14.31 25.35 12.63
C GLY A 722 -15.22 24.31 13.27
N LEU A 723 -14.65 23.37 14.02
CA LEU A 723 -15.36 22.36 14.80
C LEU A 723 -16.32 23.00 15.83
N ILE A 724 -15.89 24.05 16.55
CA ILE A 724 -16.78 24.82 17.45
C ILE A 724 -17.93 25.49 16.68
N ALA A 725 -17.71 25.94 15.44
CA ALA A 725 -18.77 26.52 14.62
C ALA A 725 -19.74 25.47 14.05
N ALA A 726 -19.27 24.24 13.80
CA ALA A 726 -20.05 23.13 13.29
C ALA A 726 -20.93 22.49 14.38
N PHE A 727 -20.33 22.10 15.52
CA PHE A 727 -21.00 21.32 16.58
C PHE A 727 -21.54 22.20 17.72
N GLY A 728 -20.94 23.37 17.94
CA GLY A 728 -21.27 24.25 19.06
C GLY A 728 -20.68 23.79 20.40
N GLY A 729 -20.95 24.58 21.44
CA GLY A 729 -20.28 24.43 22.74
C GLY A 729 -18.85 25.00 22.76
N PRO A 730 -18.13 24.88 23.89
CA PRO A 730 -16.69 25.10 23.94
C PRO A 730 -15.93 23.81 23.60
N GLN A 731 -14.66 23.93 23.24
CA GLN A 731 -13.70 22.82 23.34
C GLN A 731 -13.45 22.50 24.83
N TYR A 732 -13.33 21.22 25.16
CA TYR A 732 -13.00 20.75 26.50
C TYR A 732 -11.63 20.07 26.53
N ASP A 733 -10.73 20.57 27.37
CA ASP A 733 -9.39 20.00 27.53
C ASP A 733 -9.37 18.92 28.61
N GLU A 734 -8.97 17.70 28.26
CA GLU A 734 -8.82 16.60 29.23
C GLU A 734 -7.50 16.68 30.03
N GLY A 735 -6.50 17.35 29.48
CA GLY A 735 -5.19 17.56 30.11
C GLY A 735 -4.21 18.20 29.12
N SER A 736 -2.93 18.26 29.47
CA SER A 736 -1.87 18.62 28.51
C SER A 736 -1.20 17.36 27.98
N THR A 737 -1.00 17.23 26.66
CA THR A 737 -0.31 16.08 25.98
C THR A 737 0.52 15.13 26.85
N ASN A 738 0.33 13.82 26.66
CA ASN A 738 0.76 12.72 27.52
C ASN A 738 0.16 12.86 28.95
N ASN A 739 -1.15 13.07 29.03
CA ASN A 739 -1.90 13.17 30.28
C ASN A 739 -2.47 11.81 30.74
N ALA A 740 -3.33 11.78 31.76
CA ALA A 740 -3.87 10.56 32.36
C ALA A 740 -5.30 10.77 32.88
N THR A 741 -6.03 11.64 32.21
CA THR A 741 -7.33 12.16 32.58
C THR A 741 -8.20 12.28 31.34
N SER A 742 -9.48 11.94 31.50
CA SER A 742 -10.51 12.00 30.49
C SER A 742 -11.35 13.26 30.66
N ASN A 743 -12.04 13.65 29.59
CA ASN A 743 -13.15 14.58 29.65
C ASN A 743 -14.43 13.86 30.12
N SER A 744 -14.72 13.87 31.41
CA SER A 744 -15.94 13.24 31.98
C SER A 744 -17.08 14.22 32.19
N ARG A 745 -18.32 13.89 31.79
CA ARG A 745 -19.53 14.70 32.04
C ARG A 745 -20.01 14.55 33.49
N VAL A 746 -19.98 15.63 34.28
CA VAL A 746 -20.30 15.59 35.72
C VAL A 746 -21.45 16.53 36.10
N PRO A 747 -22.63 16.02 36.54
CA PRO A 747 -23.03 14.61 36.62
C PRO A 747 -23.26 13.95 35.27
N ASP A 748 -23.31 12.61 35.25
CA ASP A 748 -23.57 11.81 34.05
C ASP A 748 -24.79 12.31 33.25
N GLY A 749 -24.68 12.28 31.93
CA GLY A 749 -25.70 12.64 30.96
C GLY A 749 -26.20 14.09 30.97
N THR A 750 -25.89 14.89 32.00
CA THR A 750 -26.56 16.19 32.24
C THR A 750 -25.64 17.34 32.64
N GLY A 751 -24.39 17.02 33.03
CA GLY A 751 -23.39 17.98 33.41
C GLY A 751 -22.61 18.61 32.25
N SER A 752 -21.62 19.41 32.62
CA SER A 752 -20.51 19.81 31.74
C SER A 752 -19.37 18.78 31.84
N PHE A 753 -18.54 18.71 30.80
CA PHE A 753 -17.30 17.94 30.86
C PHE A 753 -16.26 18.58 31.81
N VAL A 754 -15.50 17.73 32.50
CA VAL A 754 -14.45 18.08 33.47
C VAL A 754 -13.32 17.05 33.33
N ALA A 755 -12.08 17.53 33.19
CA ALA A 755 -10.88 16.70 33.25
C ALA A 755 -10.74 15.96 34.60
N GLN A 756 -10.83 14.63 34.60
CA GLN A 756 -10.62 13.79 35.79
C GLN A 756 -10.16 12.37 35.41
N ALA A 757 -9.97 11.48 36.39
CA ALA A 757 -9.51 10.12 36.09
C ALA A 757 -10.62 9.29 35.39
N PRO A 758 -10.31 8.54 34.31
CA PRO A 758 -11.30 7.84 33.49
C PRO A 758 -12.13 6.81 34.25
N THR A 759 -13.40 6.73 33.91
CA THR A 759 -14.41 5.85 34.54
C THR A 759 -15.21 4.97 33.57
N PRO A 760 -14.60 4.32 32.56
CA PRO A 760 -15.33 3.57 31.54
C PRO A 760 -16.24 2.49 32.13
N GLY A 761 -17.53 2.55 31.77
CA GLY A 761 -18.59 1.66 32.22
C GLY A 761 -19.13 1.97 33.62
N ALA A 762 -18.81 3.13 34.18
CA ALA A 762 -19.13 3.53 35.55
C ALA A 762 -19.48 5.02 35.66
N ALA A 763 -20.16 5.39 36.75
CA ALA A 763 -20.59 6.77 36.96
C ALA A 763 -19.40 7.73 37.19
N ASN A 764 -19.40 8.84 36.46
CA ASN A 764 -18.39 9.88 36.58
C ASN A 764 -18.35 10.47 37.99
N GLN A 765 -17.15 10.68 38.53
CA GLN A 765 -17.03 11.15 39.91
C GLN A 765 -17.38 12.63 40.06
N VAL A 766 -18.11 12.97 41.12
CA VAL A 766 -18.27 14.38 41.52
C VAL A 766 -17.00 14.79 42.26
N VAL A 767 -16.19 15.66 41.65
CA VAL A 767 -15.01 16.26 42.30
C VAL A 767 -15.44 17.13 43.50
N ILE A 768 -15.48 16.52 44.69
CA ILE A 768 -15.59 17.24 45.95
C ILE A 768 -14.16 17.73 46.29
N PRO A 769 -13.89 19.05 46.32
CA PRO A 769 -12.53 19.55 46.49
C PRO A 769 -11.95 19.11 47.83
N ASP A 770 -10.73 18.55 47.77
CA ASP A 770 -10.09 17.72 48.80
C ASP A 770 -9.52 18.51 50.01
N SER A 771 -10.27 19.52 50.45
CA SER A 771 -9.93 20.41 51.56
C SER A 771 -11.11 20.53 52.51
N PRO A 772 -10.96 20.23 53.82
CA PRO A 772 -12.02 20.50 54.79
C PRO A 772 -12.30 22.00 54.83
N GLN A 773 -13.46 22.40 54.31
CA GLN A 773 -13.93 23.80 54.29
C GLN A 773 -13.94 24.34 55.73
N ILE A 774 -13.03 25.27 56.05
CA ILE A 774 -13.03 25.95 57.35
C ILE A 774 -14.19 26.94 57.38
N LEU A 775 -15.34 26.45 57.85
CA LEU A 775 -16.57 27.23 57.97
C LEU A 775 -16.39 28.34 59.03
N THR A 776 -16.30 29.59 58.59
CA THR A 776 -16.04 30.74 59.47
C THR A 776 -17.34 31.26 60.07
N ILE A 777 -17.69 30.79 61.27
CA ILE A 777 -18.88 31.25 62.00
C ILE A 777 -18.61 32.65 62.59
N THR A 778 -19.27 33.67 62.05
CA THR A 778 -19.22 35.05 62.57
C THR A 778 -20.53 35.40 63.29
N PRO A 779 -20.57 35.43 64.63
CA PRO A 779 -21.79 35.78 65.35
C PRO A 779 -21.99 37.29 65.39
N ASP A 780 -23.09 37.78 64.79
CA ASP A 780 -23.60 39.13 65.02
C ASP A 780 -24.46 39.15 66.30
N PHE A 781 -24.15 40.06 67.22
CA PHE A 781 -24.86 40.24 68.48
C PHE A 781 -25.68 41.54 68.48
N GLY A 782 -26.43 41.74 67.39
CA GLY A 782 -27.30 42.89 67.11
C GLY A 782 -28.68 42.87 67.79
N GLY A 783 -28.89 42.08 68.85
CA GLY A 783 -30.08 42.12 69.69
C GLY A 783 -30.95 40.87 69.65
N GLY A 784 -30.86 40.05 70.71
CA GLY A 784 -31.81 38.97 71.02
C GLY A 784 -31.62 37.67 70.25
N THR A 785 -31.40 37.74 68.94
CA THR A 785 -31.19 36.58 68.05
C THR A 785 -29.70 36.35 67.78
N VAL A 786 -29.28 35.08 67.68
CA VAL A 786 -27.94 34.70 67.19
C VAL A 786 -28.09 34.18 65.77
N ASN A 787 -27.82 35.03 64.78
CA ASN A 787 -27.82 34.63 63.38
C ASN A 787 -26.52 33.86 63.05
N MET A 788 -26.66 32.64 62.55
CA MET A 788 -25.57 31.87 61.96
C MET A 788 -25.76 31.84 60.45
N SER A 789 -24.85 32.48 59.70
CA SER A 789 -24.76 32.30 58.25
C SER A 789 -23.81 31.15 57.92
N ILE A 790 -24.23 30.29 57.00
CA ILE A 790 -23.44 29.24 56.37
C ILE A 790 -23.44 29.56 54.87
N ALA A 791 -22.28 29.52 54.24
CA ALA A 791 -22.08 29.74 52.81
C ALA A 791 -21.36 28.54 52.18
N ASN A 792 -21.42 28.41 50.86
CA ASN A 792 -20.81 27.31 50.09
C ASN A 792 -21.34 25.91 50.47
N VAL A 793 -22.67 25.77 50.58
CA VAL A 793 -23.34 24.46 50.73
C VAL A 793 -23.89 23.97 49.40
N SER A 794 -23.74 22.68 49.13
CA SER A 794 -24.26 22.02 47.93
C SER A 794 -25.69 21.52 48.16
N PRO A 795 -26.64 21.73 47.22
CA PRO A 795 -27.99 21.17 47.30
C PRO A 795 -27.98 19.65 47.52
N GLY A 796 -28.95 19.13 48.28
CA GLY A 796 -29.09 17.69 48.56
C GLY A 796 -28.05 17.07 49.50
N THR A 797 -26.98 17.80 49.86
CA THR A 797 -25.92 17.27 50.73
C THR A 797 -26.33 17.34 52.22
N THR A 798 -26.07 16.26 52.98
CA THR A 798 -26.40 16.18 54.41
C THR A 798 -25.19 16.55 55.26
N TYR A 799 -25.30 17.62 56.05
CA TYR A 799 -24.21 18.12 56.88
C TYR A 799 -24.41 17.78 58.37
N SER A 800 -23.35 17.26 59.02
CA SER A 800 -23.36 16.95 60.45
C SER A 800 -22.66 18.04 61.27
N LEU A 801 -23.45 18.75 62.10
CA LEU A 801 -22.97 19.75 63.06
C LEU A 801 -22.64 19.08 64.40
N ASN A 802 -21.34 18.90 64.68
CA ASN A 802 -20.88 18.36 65.96
C ASN A 802 -20.45 19.51 66.90
N SER A 803 -20.99 19.48 68.13
CA SER A 803 -20.53 20.33 69.23
C SER A 803 -19.56 19.56 70.11
N THR A 804 -18.47 20.20 70.54
CA THR A 804 -17.57 19.61 71.54
C THR A 804 -18.06 19.99 72.95
N PRO A 805 -18.24 19.04 73.87
CA PRO A 805 -18.68 19.34 75.23
C PRO A 805 -17.48 19.73 76.11
N ASP A 806 -17.32 21.02 76.42
CA ASP A 806 -16.48 21.41 77.55
C ASP A 806 -17.25 21.23 78.87
N LEU A 807 -17.03 20.06 79.48
CA LEU A 807 -17.09 19.77 80.91
C LEU A 807 -18.14 20.54 81.74
N THR A 808 -19.41 20.11 81.71
CA THR A 808 -20.15 19.63 82.92
C THR A 808 -21.63 19.30 82.71
N GLU A 809 -22.24 19.59 81.56
CA GLU A 809 -23.67 19.31 81.32
C GLU A 809 -23.90 18.48 80.05
N THR A 810 -24.49 17.29 80.19
CA THR A 810 -24.73 16.35 79.09
C THR A 810 -26.09 16.64 78.45
N ILE A 811 -26.09 17.27 77.28
CA ILE A 811 -27.23 17.24 76.35
C ILE A 811 -26.71 16.72 75.01
N PRO A 812 -27.01 15.46 74.63
CA PRO A 812 -26.71 14.97 73.30
C PRO A 812 -27.76 15.55 72.34
N PHE A 813 -27.40 16.59 71.61
CA PHE A 813 -28.25 17.16 70.57
C PHE A 813 -27.56 16.98 69.21
N THR A 814 -27.74 15.79 68.63
CA THR A 814 -27.36 15.51 67.25
C THR A 814 -28.61 15.70 66.39
N GLN A 815 -28.68 16.81 65.67
CA GLN A 815 -29.73 17.03 64.68
C GLN A 815 -29.11 16.88 63.29
N LEU A 816 -29.54 15.87 62.53
CA LEU A 816 -29.30 15.83 61.10
C LEU A 816 -30.10 16.97 60.46
N LEU A 817 -29.43 17.79 59.67
CA LEU A 817 -30.05 18.81 58.82
C LEU A 817 -29.97 18.32 57.38
N THR A 818 -31.13 17.97 56.83
CA THR A 818 -31.32 17.74 55.40
C THR A 818 -31.93 19.02 54.84
N PHE A 819 -31.21 19.69 53.93
CA PHE A 819 -31.70 20.91 53.29
C PHE A 819 -32.55 20.56 52.06
N ASP A 820 -33.86 20.73 52.19
CA ASP A 820 -34.85 20.52 51.13
C ASP A 820 -35.46 21.88 50.73
N PRO A 821 -35.29 22.36 49.48
CA PRO A 821 -35.80 23.64 49.03
C PRO A 821 -37.32 23.60 48.76
N GLY A 822 -38.11 23.33 49.81
CA GLY A 822 -39.57 23.28 49.69
C GLY A 822 -40.38 23.14 50.99
N VAL A 823 -39.80 22.72 52.12
CA VAL A 823 -40.60 22.32 53.30
C VAL A 823 -40.10 22.91 54.63
N ASN A 824 -40.96 23.74 55.22
CA ASN A 824 -40.96 24.22 56.62
C ASN A 824 -39.77 25.09 57.11
N GLY A 825 -39.99 26.42 57.11
CA GLY A 825 -39.45 27.30 58.15
C GLY A 825 -38.14 28.05 57.84
N PHE A 826 -37.62 27.94 56.63
CA PHE A 826 -36.40 28.63 56.18
C PHE A 826 -36.73 29.64 55.08
N GLU A 827 -36.40 30.91 55.29
CA GLU A 827 -36.40 31.93 54.24
C GLU A 827 -34.95 32.23 53.84
N ASP A 828 -34.57 31.99 52.58
CA ASP A 828 -33.50 32.74 51.91
C ASP A 828 -34.18 33.98 51.28
N PRO A 829 -34.03 35.18 51.87
CA PRO A 829 -34.84 36.33 51.45
C PRO A 829 -34.41 36.93 50.11
N VAL A 830 -33.33 36.44 49.49
CA VAL A 830 -32.69 37.10 48.33
C VAL A 830 -32.08 36.15 47.29
N GLY A 831 -32.14 34.83 47.47
CA GLY A 831 -31.47 33.85 46.58
C GLY A 831 -29.95 33.93 46.69
N SER A 832 -29.45 34.20 47.90
CA SER A 832 -28.05 34.57 48.16
C SER A 832 -27.19 33.43 48.67
N GLY A 833 -27.78 32.25 48.91
CA GLY A 833 -27.08 31.12 49.54
C GLY A 833 -26.79 31.34 51.03
N ILE A 834 -27.49 32.30 51.67
CA ILE A 834 -27.38 32.61 53.09
C ILE A 834 -28.68 32.22 53.79
N TYR A 835 -28.62 31.14 54.56
CA TYR A 835 -29.74 30.67 55.37
C TYR A 835 -29.66 31.24 56.80
N VAL A 836 -30.78 31.73 57.32
CA VAL A 836 -30.88 32.32 58.67
C VAL A 836 -31.68 31.39 59.58
N PHE A 837 -31.17 31.17 60.79
CA PHE A 837 -31.82 30.38 61.84
C PHE A 837 -32.29 31.29 62.97
N ASP A 838 -33.58 31.27 63.29
CA ASP A 838 -34.16 31.93 64.47
C ASP A 838 -34.34 30.89 65.59
N PHE A 839 -33.74 31.14 66.76
CA PHE A 839 -33.88 30.23 67.91
C PHE A 839 -35.19 30.54 68.66
N PRO A 840 -36.15 29.58 68.79
CA PRO A 840 -37.48 29.89 69.31
C PRO A 840 -37.56 30.28 70.80
N ASP A 841 -36.48 30.11 71.56
CA ASP A 841 -36.33 30.67 72.90
C ASP A 841 -35.11 31.59 73.02
N GLY A 842 -35.28 32.70 73.74
CA GLY A 842 -34.21 33.68 73.97
C GLY A 842 -33.18 33.24 75.01
N SER A 843 -32.79 31.96 75.03
CA SER A 843 -31.96 31.37 76.09
C SER A 843 -30.45 31.66 75.96
N ILE A 844 -29.99 32.13 74.80
CA ILE A 844 -28.56 32.29 74.49
C ILE A 844 -28.05 33.73 74.75
N SER A 845 -28.29 34.25 75.96
CA SER A 845 -27.69 35.52 76.41
C SER A 845 -26.62 35.27 77.48
N GLY A 846 -25.36 35.57 77.15
CA GLY A 846 -24.26 35.66 78.13
C GLY A 846 -23.49 34.37 78.47
N LYS A 847 -23.60 33.30 77.68
CA LYS A 847 -22.76 32.09 77.82
C LYS A 847 -21.46 32.17 77.00
N PRO A 848 -20.39 31.43 77.38
CA PRO A 848 -19.09 31.49 76.70
C PRO A 848 -19.12 30.95 75.26
N LYS A 849 -18.10 31.33 74.48
CA LYS A 849 -17.96 30.97 73.06
C LYS A 849 -17.63 29.47 72.92
N ASN A 850 -18.56 28.70 72.36
CA ASN A 850 -18.29 27.34 71.91
C ASN A 850 -17.77 27.36 70.46
N PHE A 851 -16.79 26.51 70.17
CA PHE A 851 -16.32 26.26 68.81
C PHE A 851 -16.96 24.95 68.30
N TYR A 852 -17.54 25.00 67.11
CA TYR A 852 -18.19 23.86 66.47
C TYR A 852 -17.28 23.34 65.35
N GLN A 853 -17.20 22.02 65.22
CA GLN A 853 -16.51 21.37 64.10
C GLN A 853 -17.57 20.73 63.22
N VAL A 854 -17.66 21.18 61.97
CA VAL A 854 -18.48 20.52 60.95
C VAL A 854 -17.60 19.48 60.27
N SER A 855 -18.11 18.26 60.15
CA SER A 855 -17.45 17.14 59.47
C SER A 855 -18.47 16.47 58.57
N ASN A 856 -18.14 16.33 57.28
CA ASN A 856 -18.86 15.43 56.41
C ASN A 856 -18.57 14.00 56.87
N PRO A 857 -19.58 13.13 57.05
CA PRO A 857 -19.37 11.72 57.39
C PRO A 857 -18.79 10.92 56.22
#